data_AF-A0A7Z3H095-F1
#
_entry.id   AF-A0A7Z3H095-F1
#
_cell.length_a   1.000
_cell.length_b   1.000
_cell.length_c   1.000
_cell.angle_alpha   90.00
_cell.angle_beta   90.00
_cell.angle_gamma   90.00
#
_symmetry.space_group_name_H-M   'P 1'
#
loop_
_entity.id
_entity.type
_entity.pdbx_description
1 polymer ?
#
loop_
_entity_poly.entity_id
_entity_poly.type
_entity_poly.pdbx_seq_one_letter_code
_entity_poly.pdbx_strand_id
1 'polypeptide(L)'
;MENTIKLGPNGAYTLHPRALRHIIEGDFTTRIERPAGGGKSTVTNVISGGVHTYSALVNFLNQHPKITSLDAFDPEVDDDWFYLRELQNKVLTVKLPRRLFASKAADLTLLPETYYKSGYLWKTLFPKELEQPEILNIIDQALQNIDKENSVQPSSPDQEYHIVGYANVEHPMTSMRIQVQLKGREIRSAFPSWTQPWTGNNGKPFSHGDTISLIMAESVELRSSEHYNLSKIWHNGQPNYEKLRRLTPEFTITRTIPKKGQPHDEWREKRLASLDQVASSLSHSDLAKTITYLKDHVITKESSFQQQALYLSNIPKSGSPLDFNACQISQNAYECFYVLLQYDLLNKTDHFLKCMQRFLQCSVIHTGGLHLFELKRLHKLFIYGAKTHHNQNSIAIFLEELSSSPSRAATYHEFNLNSYIKRHDDDSMFIIGRDGVVVPMNSSMLVDFVSLNLGENYLISFKSNDRTNIAQRLIFSQFSKEHINDSLSYFTGADFDFFAFQLPSLIATEGKTKASDKALERIIRDYHRMLVIYRQRLVLDDPEAYHTDPFDLDFMSPEYCDLIIVQHKRKFVQFMHQQFLTVIQDNSPSEKITRLCKILLKSMNKEAVPLPQFIPDYIESWMRDDAYVRPEKLDMSIFDRTPTFLNRPMTSS
;
A
#
# COMPACT_ATOMS: atom_id res chain seq x y z
N MET A 1 1.64 48.25 -8.40
CA MET A 1 2.68 47.28 -8.76
C MET A 1 2.97 46.49 -7.50
N GLU A 2 2.66 45.19 -7.46
CA GLU A 2 2.99 44.35 -6.31
C GLU A 2 4.52 44.19 -6.25
N ASN A 3 5.13 44.49 -5.11
CA ASN A 3 6.58 44.50 -4.96
C ASN A 3 7.15 43.07 -4.95
N THR A 4 8.28 42.87 -5.61
CA THR A 4 9.05 41.62 -5.56
C THR A 4 9.55 41.37 -4.14
N ILE A 5 9.37 40.14 -3.64
CA ILE A 5 9.81 39.73 -2.31
C ILE A 5 11.27 39.26 -2.40
N LYS A 6 12.12 39.64 -1.44
CA LYS A 6 13.51 39.19 -1.35
C LYS A 6 13.65 38.13 -0.25
N LEU A 7 14.30 37.02 -0.57
CA LEU A 7 14.47 35.87 0.32
C LEU A 7 15.92 35.35 0.32
N GLY A 8 16.23 34.52 1.31
CA GLY A 8 17.52 33.90 1.54
C GLY A 8 18.59 34.87 2.07
N PRO A 9 19.84 34.41 2.18
CA PRO A 9 20.94 35.19 2.76
C PRO A 9 21.08 36.57 2.09
N ASN A 10 20.95 37.63 2.89
CA ASN A 10 21.01 39.03 2.44
C ASN A 10 20.01 39.38 1.32
N GLY A 11 18.90 38.65 1.19
CA GLY A 11 17.90 38.85 0.13
C GLY A 11 18.44 38.53 -1.26
N ALA A 12 19.33 37.55 -1.37
CA ALA A 12 19.98 37.17 -2.63
C ALA A 12 19.00 36.63 -3.68
N TYR A 13 17.85 36.10 -3.26
CA TYR A 13 16.83 35.52 -4.14
C TYR A 13 15.60 36.43 -4.24
N THR A 14 14.92 36.35 -5.38
CA THR A 14 13.73 37.18 -5.66
C THR A 14 12.53 36.31 -5.99
N LEU A 15 11.38 36.61 -5.36
CA LEU A 15 10.11 35.95 -5.60
C LEU A 15 9.11 36.97 -6.14
N HIS A 16 8.67 36.76 -7.39
CA HIS A 16 7.65 37.60 -8.00
C HIS A 16 6.24 37.22 -7.52
N PRO A 17 5.28 38.17 -7.47
CA PRO A 17 3.90 37.91 -7.06
C PRO A 17 3.22 36.79 -7.86
N ARG A 18 3.54 36.64 -9.14
CA ARG A 18 3.04 35.54 -9.99
C ARG A 18 3.51 34.17 -9.50
N ALA A 19 4.78 34.05 -9.12
CA ALA A 19 5.34 32.80 -8.58
C ALA A 19 4.80 32.52 -7.18
N LEU A 20 4.56 33.55 -6.37
CA LEU A 20 3.88 33.39 -5.10
C LEU A 20 2.45 32.87 -5.28
N ARG A 21 1.68 33.45 -6.21
CA ARG A 21 0.34 32.95 -6.54
C ARG A 21 0.36 31.49 -6.97
N HIS A 22 1.31 31.11 -7.81
CA HIS A 22 1.53 29.72 -8.21
C HIS A 22 1.77 28.79 -7.00
N ILE A 23 2.59 29.22 -6.03
CA ILE A 23 2.88 28.45 -4.82
C ILE A 23 1.63 28.30 -3.94
N ILE A 24 0.87 29.39 -3.75
CA ILE A 24 -0.24 29.45 -2.79
C ILE A 24 -1.55 28.93 -3.38
N GLU A 25 -1.94 29.39 -4.56
CA GLU A 25 -3.25 29.11 -5.18
C GLU A 25 -3.19 27.92 -6.13
N GLY A 26 -2.00 27.55 -6.60
CA GLY A 26 -1.79 26.51 -7.60
C GLY A 26 -2.07 26.96 -9.05
N ASP A 27 -1.69 26.11 -9.99
CA ASP A 27 -1.87 26.34 -11.43
C ASP A 27 -2.96 25.43 -12.00
N PHE A 28 -4.05 26.06 -12.42
CA PHE A 28 -5.16 25.41 -13.10
C PHE A 28 -5.34 25.95 -14.51
N THR A 29 -5.82 25.10 -15.40
CA THR A 29 -6.24 25.46 -16.76
C THR A 29 -7.52 24.73 -17.10
N THR A 30 -8.13 25.13 -18.20
CA THR A 30 -9.37 24.54 -18.67
C THR A 30 -9.10 23.55 -19.81
N ARG A 31 -9.54 22.31 -19.66
CA ARG A 31 -9.55 21.28 -20.71
C ARG A 31 -10.94 21.18 -21.31
N ILE A 32 -11.00 21.31 -22.63
CA ILE A 32 -12.23 21.09 -23.41
C ILE A 32 -12.21 19.66 -23.92
N GLU A 33 -13.10 18.83 -23.40
CA GLU A 33 -13.32 17.47 -23.89
C GLU A 33 -14.43 17.50 -24.94
N ARG A 34 -14.10 17.00 -26.13
CA ARG A 34 -15.05 16.85 -27.23
C ARG A 34 -15.43 15.38 -27.31
N PRO A 35 -16.70 15.00 -27.08
CA PRO A 35 -17.14 13.62 -27.24
C PRO A 35 -16.89 13.16 -28.69
N ALA A 36 -16.32 11.95 -28.85
CA ALA A 36 -15.99 11.39 -30.16
C ALA A 36 -17.21 11.23 -31.10
N GLY A 37 -18.42 11.26 -30.57
CA GLY A 37 -19.68 11.16 -31.30
C GLY A 37 -20.42 12.49 -31.57
N GLY A 38 -19.77 13.64 -31.42
CA GLY A 38 -20.38 14.94 -31.79
C GLY A 38 -21.30 15.59 -30.74
N GLY A 39 -21.13 15.24 -29.45
CA GLY A 39 -21.89 15.82 -28.35
C GLY A 39 -21.39 17.20 -27.87
N LYS A 40 -22.14 17.80 -26.94
CA LYS A 40 -21.76 19.07 -26.29
C LYS A 40 -20.38 18.91 -25.62
N SER A 41 -19.48 19.83 -25.93
CA SER A 41 -18.15 19.83 -25.30
C SER A 41 -18.27 20.06 -23.80
N THR A 42 -17.56 19.26 -23.01
CA THR A 42 -17.46 19.42 -21.57
C THR A 42 -16.21 20.23 -21.25
N VAL A 43 -16.39 21.24 -20.41
CA VAL A 43 -15.32 22.13 -19.97
C VAL A 43 -14.96 21.70 -18.56
N THR A 44 -13.72 21.25 -18.36
CA THR A 44 -13.25 20.72 -17.07
C THR A 44 -12.00 21.48 -16.65
N ASN A 45 -11.93 21.90 -15.38
CA ASN A 45 -10.70 22.46 -14.85
C ASN A 45 -9.71 21.32 -14.54
N VAL A 46 -8.44 21.53 -14.86
CA VAL A 46 -7.36 20.55 -14.67
C VAL A 46 -6.10 21.25 -14.20
N ILE A 47 -5.26 20.52 -13.48
CA ILE A 47 -3.97 20.99 -12.97
C ILE A 47 -2.99 21.13 -14.14
N SER A 48 -2.48 22.33 -14.37
CA SER A 48 -1.47 22.64 -15.40
C SER A 48 -0.05 22.79 -14.85
N GLY A 49 0.11 22.90 -13.53
CA GLY A 49 1.39 23.10 -12.88
C GLY A 49 1.43 22.64 -11.42
N GLY A 50 1.83 23.55 -10.53
CA GLY A 50 1.99 23.32 -9.10
C GLY A 50 0.65 23.33 -8.36
N VAL A 51 0.50 22.46 -7.36
CA VAL A 51 -0.55 22.56 -6.33
C VAL A 51 0.17 22.17 -5.05
N HIS A 52 0.41 23.15 -4.18
CA HIS A 52 1.35 23.03 -3.07
C HIS A 52 0.73 23.37 -1.70
N THR A 53 -0.54 23.77 -1.66
CA THR A 53 -1.26 24.06 -0.42
C THR A 53 -2.52 23.21 -0.30
N TYR A 54 -2.93 22.94 0.93
CA TYR A 54 -4.15 22.19 1.21
C TYR A 54 -5.40 22.94 0.74
N SER A 55 -5.46 24.27 0.94
CA SER A 55 -6.58 25.12 0.52
C SER A 55 -6.79 25.12 -0.99
N ALA A 56 -5.71 25.24 -1.79
CA ALA A 56 -5.78 25.13 -3.25
C ALA A 56 -6.31 23.76 -3.69
N LEU A 57 -5.83 22.68 -3.08
CA LEU A 57 -6.32 21.33 -3.36
C LEU A 57 -7.82 21.19 -3.04
N VAL A 58 -8.27 21.69 -1.89
CA VAL A 58 -9.68 21.62 -1.48
C VAL A 58 -10.57 22.36 -2.46
N ASN A 59 -10.19 23.58 -2.81
CA ASN A 59 -10.92 24.40 -3.77
C ASN A 59 -11.01 23.74 -5.15
N PHE A 60 -9.95 23.05 -5.56
CA PHE A 60 -9.93 22.27 -6.80
C PHE A 60 -10.86 21.06 -6.73
N LEU A 61 -10.76 20.23 -5.68
CA LEU A 61 -11.58 19.02 -5.52
C LEU A 61 -13.08 19.33 -5.42
N ASN A 62 -13.48 20.47 -4.86
CA ASN A 62 -14.88 20.91 -4.81
C ASN A 62 -15.50 21.12 -6.20
N GLN A 63 -14.68 21.32 -7.23
CA GLN A 63 -15.12 21.43 -8.63
C GLN A 63 -15.26 20.05 -9.30
N HIS A 64 -14.89 18.97 -8.60
CA HIS A 64 -14.93 17.59 -9.07
C HIS A 64 -15.69 16.69 -8.08
N PRO A 65 -17.01 16.90 -7.87
CA PRO A 65 -17.78 16.25 -6.80
C PRO A 65 -17.87 14.71 -6.92
N LYS A 66 -17.58 14.15 -8.10
CA LYS A 66 -17.51 12.70 -8.33
C LYS A 66 -16.12 12.09 -8.09
N ILE A 67 -15.18 12.88 -7.58
CA ILE A 67 -13.86 12.43 -7.17
C ILE A 67 -13.82 12.49 -5.65
N THR A 68 -13.86 11.32 -5.02
CA THR A 68 -13.95 11.20 -3.57
C THR A 68 -12.65 10.66 -2.98
N SER A 69 -12.55 10.64 -1.64
CA SER A 69 -11.41 10.02 -0.97
C SER A 69 -11.44 8.51 -1.16
N LEU A 70 -10.26 7.89 -1.22
CA LEU A 70 -10.12 6.45 -1.47
C LEU A 70 -10.92 5.60 -0.48
N ASP A 71 -11.06 6.01 0.78
CA ASP A 71 -11.85 5.32 1.81
C ASP A 71 -13.37 5.37 1.56
N ALA A 72 -13.87 6.37 0.83
CA ALA A 72 -15.28 6.50 0.47
C ALA A 72 -15.61 6.01 -0.95
N PHE A 73 -14.60 5.88 -1.82
CA PHE A 73 -14.77 5.50 -3.22
C PHE A 73 -15.58 4.23 -3.45
N ASP A 74 -16.60 4.34 -4.29
CA ASP A 74 -17.39 3.25 -4.84
C ASP A 74 -17.48 3.36 -6.38
N PRO A 75 -16.96 2.38 -7.14
CA PRO A 75 -16.96 2.41 -8.61
C PRO A 75 -18.36 2.42 -9.26
N GLU A 76 -19.43 2.15 -8.51
CA GLU A 76 -20.81 2.21 -9.03
C GLU A 76 -21.39 3.64 -9.03
N VAL A 77 -20.85 4.57 -8.24
CA VAL A 77 -21.38 5.95 -8.09
C VAL A 77 -20.35 7.04 -8.31
N ASP A 78 -19.08 6.76 -8.03
CA ASP A 78 -17.97 7.70 -8.16
C ASP A 78 -17.24 7.52 -9.50
N ASP A 79 -16.65 8.60 -9.99
CA ASP A 79 -15.88 8.53 -11.23
C ASP A 79 -14.41 8.10 -10.98
N ASP A 80 -13.81 8.49 -9.84
CA ASP A 80 -12.41 8.19 -9.48
C ASP A 80 -12.13 8.57 -8.02
N TRP A 81 -10.92 8.31 -7.53
CA TRP A 81 -10.53 8.59 -6.14
C TRP A 81 -9.22 9.37 -5.99
N PHE A 82 -9.07 10.03 -4.85
CA PHE A 82 -7.79 10.59 -4.39
C PHE A 82 -7.38 10.01 -3.04
N TYR A 83 -6.07 10.05 -2.75
CA TYR A 83 -5.51 9.58 -1.48
C TYR A 83 -4.61 10.67 -0.89
N LEU A 84 -4.82 11.02 0.38
CA LEU A 84 -4.09 12.08 1.08
C LEU A 84 -3.52 11.52 2.38
N ARG A 85 -2.22 11.69 2.59
CA ARG A 85 -1.54 11.23 3.80
C ARG A 85 -0.56 12.28 4.33
N GLU A 86 -0.59 12.47 5.64
CA GLU A 86 0.36 13.28 6.39
C GLU A 86 1.68 12.51 6.64
N LEU A 87 2.80 13.15 6.35
CA LEU A 87 4.14 12.69 6.69
C LEU A 87 4.54 13.10 8.12
N GLN A 88 5.71 12.67 8.56
CA GLN A 88 6.22 12.90 9.92
C GLN A 88 6.22 14.36 10.37
N ASN A 89 6.42 15.27 9.43
CA ASN A 89 6.59 16.70 9.66
C ASN A 89 5.37 17.53 9.19
N LYS A 90 4.19 16.92 9.20
CA LYS A 90 2.91 17.51 8.80
C LYS A 90 2.77 17.85 7.31
N VAL A 91 3.82 17.65 6.50
CA VAL A 91 3.76 17.73 5.04
C VAL A 91 2.74 16.71 4.54
N LEU A 92 1.89 17.12 3.61
CA LEU A 92 0.89 16.22 3.03
C LEU A 92 1.40 15.66 1.70
N THR A 93 1.19 14.37 1.49
CA THR A 93 1.37 13.71 0.19
C THR A 93 0.00 13.36 -0.36
N VAL A 94 -0.28 13.83 -1.58
CA VAL A 94 -1.55 13.59 -2.26
C VAL A 94 -1.32 12.83 -3.55
N LYS A 95 -2.14 11.80 -3.78
CA LYS A 95 -2.21 11.06 -5.03
C LYS A 95 -3.53 11.38 -5.72
N LEU A 96 -3.44 11.94 -6.92
CA LEU A 96 -4.59 12.40 -7.71
C LEU A 96 -4.72 11.64 -9.02
N PRO A 97 -5.93 11.44 -9.55
CA PRO A 97 -6.15 10.85 -10.87
C PRO A 97 -5.44 11.63 -11.98
N ARG A 98 -4.80 10.93 -12.92
CA ARG A 98 -4.12 11.56 -14.08
C ARG A 98 -5.07 12.40 -14.91
N ARG A 99 -6.36 12.04 -14.97
CA ARG A 99 -7.38 12.80 -15.71
C ARG A 99 -7.57 14.22 -15.16
N LEU A 100 -7.14 14.50 -13.93
CA LEU A 100 -7.13 15.84 -13.34
C LEU A 100 -5.96 16.72 -13.78
N PHE A 101 -5.07 16.23 -14.66
CA PHE A 101 -3.89 16.97 -15.11
C PHE A 101 -3.96 17.29 -16.59
N ALA A 102 -3.38 18.43 -16.98
CA ALA A 102 -3.06 18.74 -18.37
C ALA A 102 -1.88 17.86 -18.84
N SER A 103 -1.84 17.52 -20.14
CA SER A 103 -0.86 16.59 -20.73
C SER A 103 0.60 16.91 -20.35
N LYS A 104 1.00 18.18 -20.48
CA LYS A 104 2.36 18.65 -20.15
C LYS A 104 2.69 18.53 -18.65
N ALA A 105 1.72 18.76 -17.76
CA ALA A 105 1.91 18.63 -16.32
C ALA A 105 2.06 17.16 -15.90
N ALA A 106 1.34 16.26 -16.56
CA ALA A 106 1.44 14.82 -16.33
C ALA A 106 2.79 14.24 -16.78
N ASP A 107 3.40 14.81 -17.81
CA ASP A 107 4.69 14.38 -18.34
C ASP A 107 5.87 14.90 -17.48
N LEU A 108 5.75 16.09 -16.86
CA LEU A 108 6.78 16.63 -15.95
C LEU A 108 6.90 15.85 -14.62
N THR A 109 5.86 15.13 -14.23
CA THR A 109 5.83 14.27 -13.04
C THR A 109 6.31 12.84 -13.30
N LEU A 110 6.89 12.55 -14.48
CA LEU A 110 7.42 11.22 -14.83
C LEU A 110 8.69 10.84 -14.05
N LEU A 111 9.31 11.78 -13.34
CA LEU A 111 10.65 11.62 -12.73
C LEU A 111 10.81 12.14 -11.28
N PRO A 112 9.87 11.92 -10.32
CA PRO A 112 10.28 12.01 -8.91
C PRO A 112 11.16 10.81 -8.53
N GLU A 113 10.90 9.65 -9.14
CA GLU A 113 11.71 8.44 -9.22
C GLU A 113 11.43 7.84 -10.60
N THR A 114 12.41 7.26 -11.28
CA THR A 114 12.52 7.11 -12.75
C THR A 114 11.41 6.34 -13.50
N TYR A 115 10.29 5.90 -12.89
CA TYR A 115 9.36 4.95 -13.52
C TYR A 115 7.89 5.03 -13.05
N TYR A 116 7.13 6.09 -13.37
CA TYR A 116 5.69 6.10 -13.02
C TYR A 116 4.74 6.40 -14.20
N LYS A 117 4.03 5.36 -14.68
CA LYS A 117 2.86 5.47 -15.59
C LYS A 117 1.65 4.76 -14.95
N SER A 118 1.18 5.25 -13.81
CA SER A 118 0.11 4.58 -13.02
C SER A 118 -1.31 5.10 -13.29
N GLY A 119 -1.49 6.11 -14.13
CA GLY A 119 -2.78 6.79 -14.23
C GLY A 119 -3.13 7.65 -13.01
N TYR A 120 -2.22 7.80 -12.04
CA TYR A 120 -2.30 8.73 -10.91
C TYR A 120 -0.96 9.46 -10.74
N LEU A 121 -0.97 10.64 -10.11
CA LEU A 121 0.22 11.47 -9.90
C LEU A 121 0.31 11.97 -8.47
N TRP A 122 1.54 12.01 -7.95
CA TRP A 122 1.84 12.49 -6.60
C TRP A 122 2.11 14.00 -6.59
N LYS A 123 1.63 14.67 -5.55
CA LYS A 123 2.01 16.04 -5.17
C LYS A 123 2.30 16.08 -3.68
N THR A 124 3.10 17.05 -3.29
CA THR A 124 3.42 17.38 -1.90
C THR A 124 2.87 18.76 -1.59
N LEU A 125 2.25 18.89 -0.42
CA LEU A 125 1.65 20.13 0.05
C LEU A 125 2.31 20.55 1.36
N PHE A 126 2.42 21.86 1.55
CA PHE A 126 2.72 22.43 2.86
C PHE A 126 1.69 21.96 3.90
N PRO A 127 2.08 21.85 5.18
CA PRO A 127 1.15 21.57 6.27
C PRO A 127 -0.10 22.45 6.23
N LYS A 128 -1.25 21.86 6.57
CA LYS A 128 -2.58 22.47 6.37
C LYS A 128 -2.80 23.75 7.16
N GLU A 129 -2.06 23.94 8.25
CA GLU A 129 -2.18 25.11 9.12
C GLU A 129 -1.32 26.30 8.66
N LEU A 130 -0.50 26.13 7.63
CA LEU A 130 0.41 27.19 7.17
C LEU A 130 -0.28 28.08 6.15
N GLU A 131 -0.24 29.38 6.44
CA GLU A 131 -0.69 30.42 5.53
C GLU A 131 0.50 31.02 4.76
N GLN A 132 0.20 31.97 3.88
CA GLN A 132 1.21 32.59 3.01
C GLN A 132 2.44 33.13 3.76
N PRO A 133 2.33 33.86 4.89
CA PRO A 133 3.50 34.38 5.60
C PRO A 133 4.42 33.28 6.12
N GLU A 134 3.86 32.20 6.67
CA GLU A 134 4.61 31.07 7.19
C GLU A 134 5.29 30.29 6.06
N ILE A 135 4.61 30.10 4.93
CA ILE A 135 5.19 29.48 3.74
C ILE A 135 6.38 30.30 3.22
N LEU A 136 6.27 31.63 3.17
CA LEU A 136 7.37 32.52 2.79
C LEU A 136 8.56 32.38 3.73
N ASN A 137 8.31 32.33 5.05
CA ASN A 137 9.35 32.13 6.06
C ASN A 137 10.05 30.76 5.90
N ILE A 138 9.29 29.70 5.59
CA ILE A 138 9.85 28.37 5.32
C ILE A 138 10.75 28.37 4.09
N ILE A 139 10.33 29.04 3.01
CA ILE A 139 11.15 29.18 1.81
C ILE A 139 12.43 29.96 2.13
N ASP A 140 12.32 31.04 2.91
CA ASP A 140 13.46 31.84 3.34
C ASP A 140 14.48 31.00 4.12
N GLN A 141 14.03 30.27 5.13
CA GLN A 141 14.88 29.37 5.93
C GLN A 141 15.53 28.29 5.07
N ALA A 142 14.80 27.68 4.14
CA ALA A 142 15.37 26.69 3.23
C ALA A 142 16.49 27.26 2.36
N LEU A 143 16.37 28.52 1.91
CA LEU A 143 17.42 29.22 1.16
C LEU A 143 18.63 29.60 2.03
N GLN A 144 18.45 29.70 3.35
CA GLN A 144 19.56 29.88 4.29
C GLN A 144 20.28 28.55 4.58
N ASN A 145 19.54 27.44 4.61
CA ASN A 145 20.02 26.10 4.94
C ASN A 145 20.06 25.18 3.70
N ILE A 146 20.86 25.55 2.70
CA ILE A 146 20.96 24.82 1.44
C ILE A 146 21.75 23.52 1.63
N ASP A 147 21.17 22.43 1.15
CA ASP A 147 21.83 21.14 0.96
C ASP A 147 22.73 21.21 -0.27
N LYS A 148 24.05 21.28 -0.04
CA LYS A 148 25.08 21.35 -1.09
C LYS A 148 25.21 20.06 -1.88
N GLU A 149 24.83 18.92 -1.32
CA GLU A 149 25.00 17.61 -1.93
C GLU A 149 23.83 17.28 -2.86
N ASN A 150 22.62 17.70 -2.49
CA ASN A 150 21.40 17.48 -3.27
C ASN A 150 20.98 18.66 -4.15
N SER A 151 21.72 19.78 -4.14
CA SER A 151 21.46 20.94 -5.00
C SER A 151 22.28 20.87 -6.29
N VAL A 152 21.61 20.99 -7.43
CA VAL A 152 22.26 20.94 -8.74
C VAL A 152 22.68 22.34 -9.15
N GLN A 153 23.95 22.52 -9.53
CA GLN A 153 24.42 23.77 -10.11
C GLN A 153 24.00 23.86 -11.59
N PRO A 154 23.45 25.00 -12.05
CA PRO A 154 23.07 25.16 -13.45
C PRO A 154 24.32 25.20 -14.34
N SER A 155 24.24 24.59 -15.53
CA SER A 155 25.32 24.63 -16.50
C SER A 155 25.36 25.94 -17.30
N SER A 156 24.29 26.74 -17.25
CA SER A 156 24.23 28.10 -17.81
C SER A 156 23.29 29.01 -17.01
N PRO A 157 23.47 30.36 -17.07
CA PRO A 157 22.65 31.30 -16.30
C PRO A 157 21.15 31.25 -16.59
N ASP A 158 20.77 30.86 -17.82
CA ASP A 158 19.38 30.81 -18.29
C ASP A 158 18.68 29.48 -18.02
N GLN A 159 19.42 28.48 -17.55
CA GLN A 159 18.89 27.16 -17.26
C GLN A 159 18.10 27.18 -15.95
N GLU A 160 16.90 26.58 -15.98
CA GLU A 160 16.16 26.28 -14.75
C GLU A 160 16.86 25.18 -13.97
N TYR A 161 16.99 25.36 -12.66
CA TYR A 161 17.62 24.40 -11.78
C TYR A 161 16.88 24.28 -10.46
N HIS A 162 17.21 23.23 -9.70
CA HIS A 162 16.62 22.95 -8.40
C HIS A 162 17.69 23.03 -7.33
N ILE A 163 17.34 23.72 -6.25
CA ILE A 163 18.07 23.62 -4.99
C ILE A 163 17.19 22.95 -3.95
N VAL A 164 17.84 22.29 -3.02
CA VAL A 164 17.22 21.64 -1.88
C VAL A 164 17.71 22.36 -0.63
N GLY A 165 16.79 22.65 0.28
CA GLY A 165 17.12 23.25 1.57
C GLY A 165 16.18 22.80 2.67
N TYR A 166 16.52 23.13 3.91
CA TYR A 166 15.78 22.71 5.09
C TYR A 166 15.21 23.89 5.87
N ALA A 167 13.97 23.75 6.34
CA ALA A 167 13.29 24.73 7.18
C ALA A 167 12.91 24.12 8.52
N ASN A 168 12.74 24.96 9.55
CA ASN A 168 12.41 24.58 10.92
C ASN A 168 13.38 23.52 11.48
N VAL A 169 14.67 23.69 11.20
CA VAL A 169 15.75 22.73 11.53
C VAL A 169 16.06 22.63 13.02
N GLU A 170 15.38 23.41 13.85
CA GLU A 170 15.54 23.42 15.31
C GLU A 170 14.77 22.29 16.01
N HIS A 171 13.80 21.64 15.33
CA HIS A 171 12.99 20.59 15.94
C HIS A 171 12.62 19.47 14.95
N PRO A 172 12.75 18.18 15.33
CA PRO A 172 12.53 17.05 14.42
C PRO A 172 11.11 17.02 13.85
N MET A 173 10.08 17.22 14.68
CA MET A 173 8.68 17.12 14.25
C MET A 173 8.20 18.17 13.25
N THR A 174 8.98 19.24 13.04
CA THR A 174 8.60 20.35 12.16
C THR A 174 9.61 20.59 11.05
N SER A 175 10.78 19.91 11.11
CA SER A 175 11.83 20.01 10.11
C SER A 175 11.33 19.57 8.76
N MET A 176 11.47 20.42 7.75
CA MET A 176 10.96 20.18 6.41
C MET A 176 12.06 20.36 5.37
N ARG A 177 12.10 19.45 4.40
CA ARG A 177 12.96 19.58 3.22
C ARG A 177 12.14 20.20 2.09
N ILE A 178 12.59 21.36 1.62
CA ILE A 178 11.96 22.16 0.59
C ILE A 178 12.79 22.09 -0.69
N GLN A 179 12.12 21.88 -1.82
CA GLN A 179 12.72 22.03 -3.13
C GLN A 179 12.32 23.39 -3.69
N VAL A 180 13.30 24.18 -4.10
CA VAL A 180 13.10 25.50 -4.71
C VAL A 180 13.54 25.45 -6.16
N GLN A 181 12.65 25.85 -7.07
CA GLN A 181 12.91 25.94 -8.50
C GLN A 181 13.36 27.36 -8.84
N LEU A 182 14.52 27.48 -9.48
CA LEU A 182 15.17 28.75 -9.76
C LEU A 182 15.48 28.91 -11.25
N LYS A 183 15.49 30.17 -11.71
CA LYS A 183 16.16 30.60 -12.94
C LYS A 183 17.04 31.80 -12.60
N GLY A 184 18.36 31.68 -12.76
CA GLY A 184 19.29 32.62 -12.13
C GLY A 184 19.07 32.67 -10.61
N ARG A 185 18.63 33.81 -10.07
CA ARG A 185 18.23 33.98 -8.65
C ARG A 185 16.73 34.26 -8.45
N GLU A 186 15.95 34.08 -9.49
CA GLU A 186 14.49 34.23 -9.46
C GLU A 186 13.84 32.91 -9.08
N ILE A 187 12.99 32.93 -8.05
CA ILE A 187 12.21 31.79 -7.60
C ILE A 187 10.99 31.63 -8.50
N ARG A 188 10.90 30.46 -9.15
CA ARG A 188 9.79 30.07 -10.02
C ARG A 188 8.71 29.32 -9.27
N SER A 189 9.11 28.47 -8.33
CA SER A 189 8.24 27.67 -7.48
C SER A 189 9.01 27.18 -6.25
N ALA A 190 8.32 26.84 -5.19
CA ALA A 190 8.89 26.20 -4.01
C ALA A 190 7.85 25.30 -3.35
N PHE A 191 8.25 24.10 -2.94
CA PHE A 191 7.34 23.12 -2.36
C PHE A 191 8.08 22.11 -1.48
N PRO A 192 7.40 21.49 -0.49
CA PRO A 192 7.99 20.40 0.27
C PRO A 192 8.38 19.26 -0.66
N SER A 193 9.58 18.72 -0.52
CA SER A 193 10.01 17.56 -1.32
C SER A 193 9.30 16.28 -0.86
N TRP A 194 9.34 15.22 -1.67
CA TRP A 194 8.75 13.95 -1.24
C TRP A 194 9.64 13.21 -0.22
N THR A 195 10.95 13.25 -0.41
CA THR A 195 11.93 12.68 0.54
C THR A 195 12.15 13.63 1.72
N GLN A 196 11.16 13.76 2.59
CA GLN A 196 11.27 14.55 3.82
C GLN A 196 12.43 14.06 4.71
N PRO A 197 13.02 14.93 5.55
CA PRO A 197 14.17 14.55 6.35
C PRO A 197 13.80 13.39 7.27
N TRP A 198 14.78 12.57 7.61
CA TRP A 198 14.64 11.56 8.64
C TRP A 198 14.50 12.27 9.99
N THR A 199 13.28 12.28 10.53
CA THR A 199 12.98 12.92 11.83
C THR A 199 12.90 11.88 12.95
N GLY A 200 13.45 10.68 12.72
CA GLY A 200 13.39 9.55 13.62
C GLY A 200 12.03 8.84 13.61
N ASN A 201 11.48 8.63 14.80
CA ASN A 201 10.23 7.91 15.02
C ASN A 201 9.22 8.72 15.82
N ASN A 202 8.10 9.02 15.18
CA ASN A 202 6.97 9.70 15.80
C ASN A 202 5.64 8.99 15.51
N GLY A 203 5.68 7.69 15.22
CA GLY A 203 4.50 6.91 14.86
C GLY A 203 4.04 7.03 13.40
N LYS A 204 4.58 7.97 12.60
CA LYS A 204 4.31 8.06 11.15
C LYS A 204 5.46 7.45 10.36
N PRO A 205 5.34 6.23 9.78
CA PRO A 205 6.39 5.69 8.92
C PRO A 205 6.68 6.61 7.75
N PHE A 206 7.95 6.67 7.35
CA PHE A 206 8.27 6.95 5.96
C PHE A 206 8.48 5.62 5.25
N SER A 207 7.72 5.36 4.18
CA SER A 207 8.04 4.26 3.29
C SER A 207 7.83 4.53 1.81
N HIS A 208 8.85 4.22 1.01
CA HIS A 208 8.72 4.20 -0.45
C HIS A 208 7.76 3.10 -0.93
N GLY A 209 7.59 2.02 -0.16
CA GLY A 209 6.58 0.99 -0.42
C GLY A 209 5.14 1.50 -0.33
N ASP A 210 4.91 2.63 0.34
CA ASP A 210 3.57 3.23 0.46
C ASP A 210 3.05 3.80 -0.86
N THR A 211 3.93 4.02 -1.84
CA THR A 211 3.55 4.45 -3.21
C THR A 211 2.69 3.43 -3.93
N ILE A 212 2.89 2.16 -3.59
CA ILE A 212 2.17 1.01 -4.14
C ILE A 212 0.99 0.69 -3.23
N SER A 213 1.22 0.72 -1.91
CA SER A 213 0.38 0.10 -0.89
C SER A 213 -0.79 0.93 -0.38
N LEU A 214 -0.75 2.26 -0.54
CA LEU A 214 -1.86 3.17 -0.19
C LEU A 214 -2.50 2.83 1.16
N ILE A 215 -1.66 2.56 2.17
CA ILE A 215 -2.10 1.99 3.44
C ILE A 215 -2.94 3.00 4.21
N MET A 216 -4.18 2.62 4.50
CA MET A 216 -5.07 3.33 5.41
C MET A 216 -4.51 3.25 6.84
N ALA A 217 -4.14 4.41 7.36
CA ALA A 217 -3.55 4.59 8.70
C ALA A 217 -4.08 5.89 9.32
N GLU A 218 -3.78 6.16 10.58
CA GLU A 218 -4.20 7.40 11.26
C GLU A 218 -3.64 8.68 10.64
N SER A 219 -2.55 8.56 9.87
CA SER A 219 -1.99 9.67 9.08
C SER A 219 -2.77 9.96 7.79
N VAL A 220 -3.76 9.14 7.44
CA VAL A 220 -4.59 9.37 6.25
C VAL A 220 -5.66 10.40 6.58
N GLU A 221 -5.74 11.44 5.76
CA GLU A 221 -6.73 12.51 5.90
C GLU A 221 -8.06 12.01 5.34
N LEU A 222 -8.96 11.62 6.24
CA LEU A 222 -10.32 11.17 5.90
C LEU A 222 -11.23 12.37 5.67
N ARG A 223 -12.01 12.37 4.59
CA ARG A 223 -12.91 13.49 4.26
C ARG A 223 -14.34 13.31 4.72
N SER A 224 -14.82 12.09 4.98
CA SER A 224 -16.17 11.92 5.50
C SER A 224 -16.35 10.63 6.29
N SER A 225 -17.25 10.67 7.28
CA SER A 225 -17.81 9.49 7.93
C SER A 225 -18.82 8.74 7.05
N GLU A 226 -19.04 9.19 5.81
CA GLU A 226 -20.13 8.74 4.95
C GLU A 226 -19.84 7.38 4.30
N HIS A 227 -18.60 6.87 4.30
CA HIS A 227 -18.33 5.56 3.73
C HIS A 227 -19.12 4.43 4.42
N TYR A 228 -19.45 4.58 5.72
CA TYR A 228 -20.35 3.66 6.41
C TYR A 228 -21.80 3.78 5.92
N ASN A 229 -22.23 4.93 5.41
CA ASN A 229 -23.60 5.13 4.91
C ASN A 229 -23.86 4.34 3.62
N LEU A 230 -22.80 3.95 2.90
CA LEU A 230 -22.88 3.11 1.70
C LEU A 230 -23.11 1.63 2.03
N SER A 231 -22.93 1.21 3.28
CA SER A 231 -23.20 -0.16 3.69
C SER A 231 -24.68 -0.38 3.98
N LYS A 232 -25.16 -1.58 3.62
CA LYS A 232 -26.47 -2.05 4.06
C LYS A 232 -26.39 -2.61 5.47
N ILE A 233 -25.25 -3.12 5.91
CA ILE A 233 -25.13 -3.83 7.20
C ILE A 233 -24.68 -2.88 8.32
N TRP A 234 -23.91 -1.84 7.98
CA TRP A 234 -23.44 -0.83 8.92
C TRP A 234 -24.16 0.50 8.73
N HIS A 235 -24.61 1.09 9.82
CA HIS A 235 -25.19 2.44 9.83
C HIS A 235 -24.64 3.20 11.04
N ASN A 236 -24.24 4.45 10.86
CA ASN A 236 -23.68 5.31 11.92
C ASN A 236 -22.51 4.66 12.70
N GLY A 237 -21.67 3.87 12.02
CA GLY A 237 -20.48 3.24 12.63
C GLY A 237 -20.77 2.04 13.54
N GLN A 238 -21.99 1.50 13.56
CA GLN A 238 -22.35 0.31 14.35
C GLN A 238 -22.84 -0.84 13.47
N PRO A 239 -22.42 -2.10 13.73
CA PRO A 239 -22.93 -3.27 13.02
C PRO A 239 -24.39 -3.54 13.39
N ASN A 240 -25.28 -3.67 12.41
CA ASN A 240 -26.59 -4.27 12.63
C ASN A 240 -26.46 -5.80 12.50
N TYR A 241 -26.25 -6.48 13.63
CA TYR A 241 -26.01 -7.93 13.65
C TYR A 241 -27.16 -8.74 13.05
N GLU A 242 -28.42 -8.38 13.31
CA GLU A 242 -29.58 -9.06 12.72
C GLU A 242 -29.59 -8.94 11.19
N LYS A 243 -29.24 -7.76 10.67
CA LYS A 243 -29.14 -7.52 9.24
C LYS A 243 -27.94 -8.24 8.63
N LEU A 244 -26.80 -8.28 9.33
CA LEU A 244 -25.63 -9.10 8.94
C LEU A 244 -26.05 -10.56 8.81
N ARG A 245 -26.55 -11.17 9.88
CA ARG A 245 -26.98 -12.57 9.90
C ARG A 245 -27.98 -12.89 8.80
N ARG A 246 -28.94 -12.01 8.54
CA ARG A 246 -29.92 -12.17 7.45
C ARG A 246 -29.28 -12.11 6.07
N LEU A 247 -28.28 -11.25 5.85
CA LEU A 247 -27.61 -11.08 4.56
C LEU A 247 -26.49 -12.09 4.33
N THR A 248 -25.90 -12.67 5.38
CA THR A 248 -24.86 -13.69 5.26
C THR A 248 -25.42 -14.97 4.63
N PRO A 249 -24.77 -15.55 3.60
CA PRO A 249 -25.23 -16.79 2.97
C PRO A 249 -25.17 -18.00 3.91
N GLU A 250 -26.19 -18.86 3.86
CA GLU A 250 -26.39 -19.97 4.81
C GLU A 250 -25.22 -20.96 4.84
N PHE A 251 -24.66 -21.26 3.66
CA PHE A 251 -23.54 -22.19 3.55
C PHE A 251 -22.30 -21.71 4.30
N THR A 252 -22.13 -20.40 4.52
CA THR A 252 -21.00 -19.86 5.28
C THR A 252 -21.22 -19.97 6.78
N ILE A 253 -22.45 -19.76 7.27
CA ILE A 253 -22.73 -19.80 8.72
C ILE A 253 -22.78 -21.23 9.28
N THR A 254 -23.08 -22.21 8.43
CA THR A 254 -23.19 -23.64 8.80
C THR A 254 -21.86 -24.40 8.70
N ARG A 255 -20.74 -23.75 8.37
CA ARG A 255 -19.44 -24.41 8.24
C ARG A 255 -18.94 -25.00 9.56
N THR A 256 -18.10 -26.02 9.45
CA THR A 256 -17.29 -26.49 10.58
C THR A 256 -16.21 -25.48 10.93
N ILE A 257 -15.89 -25.37 12.23
CA ILE A 257 -14.85 -24.45 12.71
C ILE A 257 -13.50 -25.20 12.75
N PRO A 258 -12.45 -24.66 12.12
CA PRO A 258 -11.12 -25.28 12.15
C PRO A 258 -10.51 -25.34 13.56
N LYS A 259 -9.73 -26.39 13.84
CA LYS A 259 -9.05 -26.59 15.14
C LYS A 259 -7.75 -25.78 15.25
N LYS A 260 -7.69 -24.84 16.19
CA LYS A 260 -6.51 -23.98 16.41
C LYS A 260 -5.21 -24.77 16.59
N GLY A 261 -4.12 -24.26 16.01
CA GLY A 261 -2.76 -24.74 16.24
C GLY A 261 -2.33 -25.95 15.40
N GLN A 262 -3.16 -26.40 14.44
CA GLN A 262 -2.82 -27.48 13.52
C GLN A 262 -2.76 -26.95 12.08
N PRO A 263 -1.93 -27.53 11.18
CA PRO A 263 -2.05 -27.25 9.75
C PRO A 263 -3.47 -27.55 9.27
N HIS A 264 -4.03 -26.64 8.47
CA HIS A 264 -5.45 -26.67 8.08
C HIS A 264 -5.68 -27.14 6.65
N ASP A 265 -4.66 -27.63 5.98
CA ASP A 265 -4.70 -28.02 4.57
C ASP A 265 -5.79 -29.08 4.31
N GLU A 266 -5.84 -30.15 5.10
CA GLU A 266 -6.89 -31.17 4.98
C GLU A 266 -8.31 -30.64 5.27
N TRP A 267 -8.45 -29.74 6.26
CA TRP A 267 -9.75 -29.12 6.55
C TRP A 267 -10.20 -28.25 5.38
N ARG A 268 -9.27 -27.48 4.81
CA ARG A 268 -9.51 -26.62 3.65
C ARG A 268 -9.93 -27.43 2.44
N GLU A 269 -9.23 -28.51 2.11
CA GLU A 269 -9.60 -29.40 1.00
C GLU A 269 -11.03 -29.94 1.15
N LYS A 270 -11.37 -30.48 2.34
CA LYS A 270 -12.73 -30.96 2.64
C LYS A 270 -13.76 -29.85 2.53
N ARG A 271 -13.42 -28.64 3.00
CA ARG A 271 -14.31 -27.48 2.94
C ARG A 271 -14.56 -27.02 1.50
N LEU A 272 -13.52 -26.94 0.67
CA LEU A 272 -13.65 -26.56 -0.74
C LEU A 272 -14.52 -27.57 -1.50
N ALA A 273 -14.32 -28.88 -1.29
CA ALA A 273 -15.16 -29.92 -1.88
C ALA A 273 -16.65 -29.80 -1.46
N SER A 274 -16.93 -29.39 -0.22
CA SER A 274 -18.29 -29.08 0.23
C SER A 274 -18.86 -27.84 -0.45
N LEU A 275 -18.05 -26.81 -0.71
CA LEU A 275 -18.49 -25.60 -1.41
C LEU A 275 -18.75 -25.85 -2.90
N ASP A 276 -18.05 -26.79 -3.53
CA ASP A 276 -18.35 -27.23 -4.91
C ASP A 276 -19.76 -27.79 -5.02
N GLN A 277 -20.20 -28.57 -4.01
CA GLN A 277 -21.57 -29.10 -3.94
C GLN A 277 -22.61 -28.00 -3.71
N VAL A 278 -22.26 -26.97 -2.92
CA VAL A 278 -23.12 -25.80 -2.73
C VAL A 278 -23.28 -25.05 -4.05
N ALA A 279 -22.19 -24.84 -4.80
CA ALA A 279 -22.22 -24.13 -6.07
C ALA A 279 -23.08 -24.83 -7.13
N SER A 280 -23.07 -26.18 -7.17
CA SER A 280 -23.87 -26.95 -8.12
C SER A 280 -25.37 -26.99 -7.81
N SER A 281 -25.76 -26.67 -6.57
CA SER A 281 -27.15 -26.68 -6.10
C SER A 281 -27.68 -25.29 -5.74
N LEU A 282 -26.92 -24.22 -6.06
CA LEU A 282 -27.23 -22.86 -5.66
C LEU A 282 -28.52 -22.35 -6.35
N SER A 283 -29.51 -21.94 -5.56
CA SER A 283 -30.73 -21.34 -6.10
C SER A 283 -30.49 -19.92 -6.63
N HIS A 284 -31.37 -19.40 -7.48
CA HIS A 284 -31.30 -18.01 -7.96
C HIS A 284 -31.36 -16.99 -6.81
N SER A 285 -32.14 -17.28 -5.76
CA SER A 285 -32.24 -16.44 -4.57
C SER A 285 -30.93 -16.44 -3.78
N ASP A 286 -30.31 -17.60 -3.60
CA ASP A 286 -29.03 -17.73 -2.87
C ASP A 286 -27.87 -17.10 -3.64
N LEU A 287 -27.88 -17.20 -4.96
CA LEU A 287 -26.95 -16.49 -5.84
C LEU A 287 -27.08 -14.98 -5.68
N ALA A 288 -28.30 -14.44 -5.76
CA ALA A 288 -28.55 -13.01 -5.59
C ALA A 288 -28.14 -12.51 -4.19
N LYS A 289 -28.40 -13.32 -3.15
CA LYS A 289 -27.96 -13.06 -1.78
C LYS A 289 -26.44 -13.01 -1.67
N THR A 290 -25.75 -13.99 -2.26
CA THR A 290 -24.27 -14.07 -2.28
C THR A 290 -23.65 -12.85 -2.97
N ILE A 291 -24.17 -12.46 -4.13
CA ILE A 291 -23.74 -11.26 -4.86
C ILE A 291 -24.01 -10.00 -4.03
N THR A 292 -25.17 -9.90 -3.38
CA THR A 292 -25.52 -8.74 -2.55
C THR A 292 -24.58 -8.61 -1.35
N TYR A 293 -24.22 -9.73 -0.71
CA TYR A 293 -23.27 -9.75 0.39
C TYR A 293 -21.89 -9.24 -0.05
N LEU A 294 -21.37 -9.76 -1.18
CA LEU A 294 -20.08 -9.33 -1.73
C LEU A 294 -20.08 -7.92 -2.31
N LYS A 295 -21.25 -7.34 -2.62
CA LYS A 295 -21.35 -5.96 -3.11
C LYS A 295 -21.47 -4.93 -1.98
N ASP A 296 -21.69 -5.37 -0.73
CA ASP A 296 -21.73 -4.45 0.40
C ASP A 296 -20.37 -3.75 0.55
N HIS A 297 -20.44 -2.41 0.61
CA HIS A 297 -19.26 -1.55 0.57
C HIS A 297 -18.28 -1.89 1.69
N VAL A 298 -18.79 -2.05 2.91
CA VAL A 298 -17.98 -2.22 4.12
C VAL A 298 -17.42 -3.65 4.23
N ILE A 299 -18.18 -4.66 3.78
CA ILE A 299 -17.69 -6.05 3.64
C ILE A 299 -16.50 -6.13 2.68
N THR A 300 -16.57 -5.41 1.56
CA THR A 300 -15.52 -5.43 0.52
C THR A 300 -14.28 -4.64 0.93
N LYS A 301 -14.50 -3.50 1.61
CA LYS A 301 -13.45 -2.51 1.82
C LYS A 301 -12.60 -2.78 3.05
N GLU A 302 -13.20 -3.25 4.14
CA GLU A 302 -12.51 -3.34 5.44
C GLU A 302 -13.02 -4.48 6.35
N SER A 303 -13.18 -5.68 5.78
CA SER A 303 -13.77 -6.84 6.47
C SER A 303 -13.20 -7.14 7.86
N SER A 304 -11.88 -7.04 8.07
CA SER A 304 -11.24 -7.35 9.36
C SER A 304 -11.64 -6.37 10.47
N PHE A 305 -11.81 -5.08 10.15
CA PHE A 305 -12.21 -4.05 11.13
C PHE A 305 -13.66 -4.23 11.54
N GLN A 306 -14.50 -4.66 10.60
CA GLN A 306 -15.88 -4.99 10.88
C GLN A 306 -16.02 -6.24 11.74
N GLN A 307 -15.20 -7.24 11.46
CA GLN A 307 -15.10 -8.42 12.29
C GLN A 307 -14.64 -8.04 13.72
N GLN A 308 -13.64 -7.17 13.84
CA GLN A 308 -13.19 -6.64 15.13
C GLN A 308 -14.34 -5.97 15.91
N ALA A 309 -15.16 -5.13 15.26
CA ALA A 309 -16.30 -4.48 15.91
C ALA A 309 -17.32 -5.50 16.48
N LEU A 310 -17.55 -6.61 15.78
CA LEU A 310 -18.40 -7.71 16.26
C LEU A 310 -17.78 -8.45 17.45
N TYR A 311 -16.46 -8.67 17.42
CA TYR A 311 -15.72 -9.27 18.54
C TYR A 311 -15.76 -8.40 19.80
N LEU A 312 -15.63 -7.09 19.66
CA LEU A 312 -15.79 -6.13 20.78
C LEU A 312 -17.21 -6.16 21.37
N SER A 313 -18.21 -6.43 20.52
CA SER A 313 -19.61 -6.61 20.95
C SER A 313 -19.89 -7.97 21.59
N ASN A 314 -18.87 -8.83 21.75
CA ASN A 314 -18.94 -10.20 22.29
C ASN A 314 -19.92 -11.15 21.55
N ILE A 315 -20.41 -10.79 20.36
CA ILE A 315 -21.33 -11.64 19.57
C ILE A 315 -20.72 -13.02 19.27
N PRO A 316 -19.45 -13.15 18.82
CA PRO A 316 -18.85 -14.46 18.55
C PRO A 316 -18.73 -15.35 19.80
N LYS A 317 -18.85 -14.78 21.00
CA LYS A 317 -18.74 -15.49 22.28
C LYS A 317 -20.09 -15.97 22.82
N SER A 318 -21.17 -15.86 22.05
CA SER A 318 -22.50 -16.37 22.44
C SER A 318 -22.53 -17.89 22.64
N GLY A 319 -21.52 -18.61 22.14
CA GLY A 319 -21.45 -20.07 22.17
C GLY A 319 -22.15 -20.75 20.99
N SER A 320 -22.85 -19.98 20.15
CA SER A 320 -23.48 -20.44 18.92
C SER A 320 -22.45 -20.52 17.78
N PRO A 321 -22.23 -21.70 17.17
CA PRO A 321 -21.38 -21.82 15.98
C PRO A 321 -21.89 -20.98 14.79
N LEU A 322 -23.20 -20.79 14.69
CA LEU A 322 -23.82 -19.95 13.66
C LEU A 322 -23.43 -18.48 13.85
N ASP A 323 -23.47 -17.99 15.09
CA ASP A 323 -23.15 -16.59 15.40
C ASP A 323 -21.65 -16.34 15.22
N PHE A 324 -20.83 -17.28 15.67
CA PHE A 324 -19.39 -17.27 15.45
C PHE A 324 -19.07 -17.17 13.96
N ASN A 325 -19.67 -18.04 13.13
CA ASN A 325 -19.41 -18.06 11.69
C ASN A 325 -19.96 -16.82 10.97
N ALA A 326 -21.12 -16.30 11.38
CA ALA A 326 -21.67 -15.05 10.85
C ALA A 326 -20.70 -13.88 11.06
N CYS A 327 -19.92 -13.89 12.16
CA CYS A 327 -18.94 -12.86 12.45
C CYS A 327 -17.61 -13.01 11.71
N GLN A 328 -17.29 -14.17 11.08
CA GLN A 328 -16.02 -14.32 10.35
C GLN A 328 -16.12 -13.73 8.93
N ILE A 329 -16.25 -12.40 8.84
CA ILE A 329 -16.59 -11.69 7.61
C ILE A 329 -15.59 -12.00 6.49
N SER A 330 -14.29 -11.98 6.76
CA SER A 330 -13.25 -12.21 5.76
C SER A 330 -13.28 -13.65 5.22
N GLN A 331 -13.53 -14.63 6.10
CA GLN A 331 -13.73 -16.02 5.66
C GLN A 331 -15.04 -16.18 4.86
N ASN A 332 -16.12 -15.51 5.27
CA ASN A 332 -17.40 -15.53 4.55
C ASN A 332 -17.22 -14.97 3.13
N ALA A 333 -16.50 -13.85 2.98
CA ALA A 333 -16.19 -13.26 1.68
C ALA A 333 -15.38 -14.23 0.80
N TYR A 334 -14.34 -14.85 1.34
CA TYR A 334 -13.55 -15.86 0.63
C TYR A 334 -14.41 -17.02 0.11
N GLU A 335 -15.25 -17.61 0.96
CA GLU A 335 -16.13 -18.72 0.59
C GLU A 335 -17.19 -18.29 -0.44
N CYS A 336 -17.74 -17.09 -0.32
CA CYS A 336 -18.68 -16.53 -1.30
C CYS A 336 -18.03 -16.37 -2.68
N PHE A 337 -16.82 -15.81 -2.74
CA PHE A 337 -16.08 -15.71 -4.01
C PHE A 337 -15.77 -17.09 -4.60
N TYR A 338 -15.41 -18.07 -3.78
CA TYR A 338 -15.16 -19.43 -4.24
C TYR A 338 -16.42 -20.07 -4.82
N VAL A 339 -17.56 -19.97 -4.13
CA VAL A 339 -18.85 -20.48 -4.62
C VAL A 339 -19.26 -19.79 -5.93
N LEU A 340 -19.09 -18.47 -6.06
CA LEU A 340 -19.36 -17.77 -7.32
C LEU A 340 -18.45 -18.26 -8.46
N LEU A 341 -17.17 -18.51 -8.19
CA LEU A 341 -16.26 -19.06 -9.20
C LEU A 341 -16.74 -20.41 -9.70
N GLN A 342 -17.08 -21.32 -8.79
CA GLN A 342 -17.55 -22.66 -9.16
C GLN A 342 -18.90 -22.60 -9.88
N TYR A 343 -19.80 -21.73 -9.44
CA TYR A 343 -21.07 -21.49 -10.11
C TYR A 343 -20.88 -21.01 -11.56
N ASP A 344 -19.97 -20.04 -11.77
CA ASP A 344 -19.63 -19.53 -13.11
C ASP A 344 -18.98 -20.61 -13.99
N LEU A 345 -18.13 -21.47 -13.43
CA LEU A 345 -17.50 -22.58 -14.17
C LEU A 345 -18.53 -23.59 -14.68
N LEU A 346 -19.53 -23.91 -13.85
CA LEU A 346 -20.61 -24.84 -14.17
C LEU A 346 -21.63 -24.23 -15.15
N ASN A 347 -22.08 -23.01 -14.89
CA ASN A 347 -23.20 -22.38 -15.61
C ASN A 347 -22.77 -21.44 -16.75
N LYS A 348 -21.47 -21.23 -16.93
CA LYS A 348 -20.89 -20.32 -17.93
C LYS A 348 -21.37 -18.87 -17.79
N THR A 349 -21.39 -18.37 -16.56
CA THR A 349 -21.77 -16.98 -16.19
C THR A 349 -20.56 -16.13 -15.79
N ASP A 350 -20.72 -14.82 -15.53
CA ASP A 350 -19.59 -13.93 -15.16
C ASP A 350 -19.80 -13.24 -13.78
N HIS A 351 -20.52 -13.87 -12.85
CA HIS A 351 -20.81 -13.27 -11.54
C HIS A 351 -19.56 -13.09 -10.67
N PHE A 352 -18.68 -14.10 -10.64
CA PHE A 352 -17.37 -14.05 -9.97
C PHE A 352 -16.52 -12.93 -10.54
N LEU A 353 -16.36 -12.85 -11.87
CA LEU A 353 -15.53 -11.83 -12.50
C LEU A 353 -16.03 -10.43 -12.17
N LYS A 354 -17.34 -10.17 -12.27
CA LYS A 354 -17.93 -8.86 -11.93
C LYS A 354 -17.71 -8.47 -10.46
N CYS A 355 -17.88 -9.41 -9.53
CA CYS A 355 -17.64 -9.15 -8.12
C CYS A 355 -16.14 -8.93 -7.83
N MET A 356 -15.25 -9.70 -8.48
CA MET A 356 -13.80 -9.55 -8.36
C MET A 356 -13.34 -8.18 -8.87
N GLN A 357 -13.84 -7.73 -10.03
CA GLN A 357 -13.51 -6.41 -10.57
C GLN A 357 -13.91 -5.31 -9.59
N ARG A 358 -15.17 -5.35 -9.11
CA ARG A 358 -15.65 -4.41 -8.10
C ARG A 358 -14.73 -4.41 -6.86
N PHE A 359 -14.41 -5.59 -6.34
CA PHE A 359 -13.55 -5.75 -5.17
C PHE A 359 -12.19 -5.08 -5.37
N LEU A 360 -11.51 -5.41 -6.48
CA LEU A 360 -10.19 -4.86 -6.77
C LEU A 360 -10.21 -3.34 -6.96
N GLN A 361 -11.32 -2.77 -7.44
CA GLN A 361 -11.46 -1.32 -7.64
C GLN A 361 -11.64 -0.53 -6.34
N CYS A 362 -12.29 -1.10 -5.32
CA CYS A 362 -12.65 -0.36 -4.10
C CYS A 362 -11.94 -0.83 -2.83
N SER A 363 -11.40 -2.05 -2.79
CA SER A 363 -10.71 -2.58 -1.59
C SER A 363 -9.44 -1.79 -1.28
N VAL A 364 -9.18 -1.58 0.01
CA VAL A 364 -8.04 -0.83 0.53
C VAL A 364 -7.25 -1.68 1.52
N ILE A 365 -5.98 -1.34 1.74
CA ILE A 365 -5.16 -2.01 2.76
C ILE A 365 -5.16 -1.16 4.00
N HIS A 366 -5.39 -1.77 5.16
CA HIS A 366 -5.23 -1.12 6.43
C HIS A 366 -3.98 -1.62 7.13
N THR A 367 -3.39 -0.74 7.93
CA THR A 367 -2.26 -1.04 8.81
C THR A 367 -2.64 -2.04 9.93
N GLY A 368 -1.65 -2.77 10.47
CA GLY A 368 -1.85 -3.84 11.47
C GLY A 368 -1.72 -5.26 10.93
N GLY A 369 -1.62 -5.45 9.61
CA GLY A 369 -1.16 -6.69 8.98
C GLY A 369 -2.19 -7.82 8.83
N LEU A 370 -3.14 -7.98 9.76
CA LEU A 370 -4.16 -9.04 9.66
C LEU A 370 -5.03 -8.88 8.40
N HIS A 371 -5.48 -7.66 8.11
CA HIS A 371 -6.24 -7.38 6.91
C HIS A 371 -5.43 -7.68 5.63
N LEU A 372 -4.13 -7.40 5.66
CA LEU A 372 -3.23 -7.69 4.54
C LEU A 372 -3.11 -9.20 4.28
N PHE A 373 -3.09 -10.03 5.32
CA PHE A 373 -3.14 -11.51 5.21
C PHE A 373 -4.43 -11.94 4.48
N GLU A 374 -5.57 -11.45 4.96
CA GLU A 374 -6.88 -11.79 4.42
C GLU A 374 -7.01 -11.40 2.94
N LEU A 375 -6.54 -10.21 2.58
CA LEU A 375 -6.48 -9.74 1.19
C LEU A 375 -5.53 -10.59 0.33
N LYS A 376 -4.34 -10.95 0.83
CA LYS A 376 -3.38 -11.78 0.08
C LYS A 376 -4.00 -13.13 -0.29
N ARG A 377 -4.65 -13.79 0.68
CA ARG A 377 -5.37 -15.05 0.46
C ARG A 377 -6.51 -14.89 -0.55
N LEU A 378 -7.31 -13.82 -0.46
CA LEU A 378 -8.39 -13.58 -1.40
C LEU A 378 -7.88 -13.27 -2.81
N HIS A 379 -6.81 -12.48 -2.94
CA HIS A 379 -6.18 -12.21 -4.22
C HIS A 379 -5.60 -13.48 -4.86
N LYS A 380 -5.11 -14.44 -4.06
CA LYS A 380 -4.71 -15.76 -4.57
C LYS A 380 -5.90 -16.52 -5.15
N LEU A 381 -7.07 -16.46 -4.53
CA LEU A 381 -8.30 -17.00 -5.10
C LEU A 381 -8.67 -16.30 -6.42
N PHE A 382 -8.48 -14.98 -6.54
CA PHE A 382 -8.71 -14.25 -7.78
C PHE A 382 -7.75 -14.66 -8.89
N ILE A 383 -6.47 -14.87 -8.58
CA ILE A 383 -5.48 -15.41 -9.52
C ILE A 383 -5.91 -16.78 -10.02
N TYR A 384 -6.28 -17.68 -9.09
CA TYR A 384 -6.76 -19.02 -9.44
C TYR A 384 -8.01 -18.95 -10.32
N GLY A 385 -9.00 -18.16 -9.90
CA GLY A 385 -10.25 -18.00 -10.63
C GLY A 385 -10.05 -17.40 -12.01
N ALA A 386 -9.22 -16.36 -12.15
CA ALA A 386 -8.90 -15.77 -13.46
C ALA A 386 -8.24 -16.78 -14.40
N LYS A 387 -7.40 -17.68 -13.88
CA LYS A 387 -6.76 -18.75 -14.67
C LYS A 387 -7.76 -19.80 -15.14
N THR A 388 -8.63 -20.28 -14.24
CA THR A 388 -9.52 -21.42 -14.51
C THR A 388 -10.86 -21.06 -15.13
N HIS A 389 -11.29 -19.79 -15.04
CA HIS A 389 -12.58 -19.33 -15.57
C HIS A 389 -12.80 -19.75 -17.03
N HIS A 390 -14.04 -19.89 -17.49
CA HIS A 390 -14.27 -20.23 -18.91
C HIS A 390 -14.14 -19.02 -19.85
N ASN A 391 -14.44 -17.81 -19.36
CA ASN A 391 -14.28 -16.56 -20.13
C ASN A 391 -12.83 -16.36 -20.59
N GLN A 392 -12.60 -16.21 -21.89
CA GLN A 392 -11.26 -16.05 -22.46
C GLN A 392 -10.56 -14.77 -21.97
N ASN A 393 -11.33 -13.73 -21.61
CA ASN A 393 -10.81 -12.45 -21.14
C ASN A 393 -10.50 -12.41 -19.64
N SER A 394 -10.74 -13.49 -18.88
CA SER A 394 -10.63 -13.49 -17.41
C SER A 394 -9.26 -13.04 -16.90
N ILE A 395 -8.16 -13.48 -17.53
CA ILE A 395 -6.80 -13.08 -17.17
C ILE A 395 -6.56 -11.60 -17.49
N ALA A 396 -6.95 -11.14 -18.67
CA ALA A 396 -6.85 -9.74 -19.05
C ALA A 396 -7.61 -8.86 -18.06
N ILE A 397 -8.87 -9.20 -17.76
CA ILE A 397 -9.71 -8.49 -16.77
C ILE A 397 -8.99 -8.41 -15.43
N PHE A 398 -8.57 -9.55 -14.86
CA PHE A 398 -7.91 -9.56 -13.55
C PHE A 398 -6.65 -8.69 -13.51
N LEU A 399 -5.76 -8.81 -14.50
CA LEU A 399 -4.50 -8.07 -14.51
C LEU A 399 -4.70 -6.58 -14.77
N GLU A 400 -5.68 -6.18 -15.59
CA GLU A 400 -6.02 -4.76 -15.77
C GLU A 400 -6.52 -4.15 -14.46
N GLU A 401 -7.44 -4.82 -13.76
CA GLU A 401 -7.95 -4.35 -12.46
C GLU A 401 -6.84 -4.35 -11.40
N LEU A 402 -6.08 -5.44 -11.26
CA LEU A 402 -4.96 -5.53 -10.31
C LEU A 402 -3.95 -4.41 -10.54
N SER A 403 -3.67 -4.06 -11.80
CA SER A 403 -2.71 -2.99 -12.11
C SER A 403 -3.13 -1.65 -11.50
N SER A 404 -4.43 -1.36 -11.42
CA SER A 404 -4.95 -0.09 -10.92
C SER A 404 -5.46 -0.15 -9.48
N SER A 405 -5.67 -1.35 -8.96
CA SER A 405 -6.25 -1.62 -7.65
C SER A 405 -5.49 -0.93 -6.51
N PRO A 406 -6.22 -0.31 -5.55
CA PRO A 406 -5.63 0.24 -4.33
C PRO A 406 -5.07 -0.86 -3.42
N SER A 407 -5.67 -2.05 -3.42
CA SER A 407 -5.23 -3.21 -2.61
C SER A 407 -4.18 -4.09 -3.29
N ARG A 408 -3.68 -3.74 -4.50
CA ARG A 408 -2.73 -4.59 -5.26
C ARG A 408 -1.45 -4.96 -4.49
N ALA A 409 -1.03 -4.12 -3.55
CA ALA A 409 0.14 -4.43 -2.74
C ALA A 409 -0.06 -5.66 -1.85
N ALA A 410 -1.30 -6.08 -1.56
CA ALA A 410 -1.58 -7.35 -0.88
C ALA A 410 -1.05 -8.56 -1.65
N THR A 411 -1.11 -8.50 -2.98
CA THR A 411 -0.52 -9.53 -3.85
C THR A 411 1.01 -9.50 -3.76
N TYR A 412 1.61 -8.32 -3.63
CA TYR A 412 3.06 -8.10 -3.79
C TYR A 412 3.86 -8.17 -2.49
N HIS A 413 3.22 -8.04 -1.32
CA HIS A 413 3.88 -8.23 -0.04
C HIS A 413 4.14 -9.72 0.18
N GLU A 414 5.40 -10.12 0.04
CA GLU A 414 5.81 -11.50 0.27
C GLU A 414 6.20 -11.76 1.72
N PHE A 415 5.92 -12.99 2.17
CA PHE A 415 6.29 -13.46 3.50
C PHE A 415 6.85 -14.86 3.37
N ASN A 416 8.17 -14.97 3.49
CA ASN A 416 8.85 -16.25 3.32
C ASN A 416 8.68 -17.15 4.55
N LEU A 417 7.77 -18.12 4.45
CA LEU A 417 7.52 -19.09 5.52
C LEU A 417 8.60 -20.18 5.65
N ASN A 418 9.55 -20.27 4.71
CA ASN A 418 10.56 -21.35 4.73
C ASN A 418 11.43 -21.33 5.99
N SER A 419 11.66 -20.18 6.61
CA SER A 419 12.46 -20.13 7.84
C SER A 419 11.82 -20.85 9.03
N TYR A 420 10.50 -21.03 9.05
CA TYR A 420 9.80 -21.69 10.17
C TYR A 420 9.83 -23.22 10.10
N ILE A 421 10.26 -23.78 8.98
CA ILE A 421 10.37 -25.23 8.78
C ILE A 421 11.81 -25.73 8.67
N LYS A 422 12.77 -24.81 8.57
CA LYS A 422 14.21 -25.11 8.56
C LYS A 422 14.68 -25.54 9.94
N ARG A 423 15.65 -26.44 9.96
CA ARG A 423 16.26 -27.03 11.17
C ARG A 423 17.78 -27.08 11.01
N HIS A 424 18.47 -27.52 12.05
CA HIS A 424 19.92 -27.78 12.01
C HIS A 424 20.18 -29.16 11.39
N ASP A 425 19.88 -29.28 10.09
CA ASP A 425 20.08 -30.49 9.28
C ASP A 425 20.59 -30.13 7.88
N ASP A 426 21.21 -31.12 7.21
CA ASP A 426 21.82 -30.95 5.88
C ASP A 426 20.81 -30.41 4.86
N ASP A 427 19.58 -30.97 4.84
CA ASP A 427 18.51 -30.53 3.94
C ASP A 427 18.24 -29.03 4.06
N SER A 428 18.16 -28.52 5.29
CA SER A 428 17.94 -27.10 5.57
C SER A 428 19.12 -26.22 5.17
N MET A 429 20.34 -26.76 5.16
CA MET A 429 21.55 -26.05 4.73
C MET A 429 21.71 -26.05 3.20
N PHE A 430 21.22 -27.06 2.49
CA PHE A 430 21.33 -27.14 1.02
C PHE A 430 20.11 -26.58 0.28
N ILE A 431 18.90 -26.73 0.81
CA ILE A 431 17.67 -26.29 0.14
C ILE A 431 17.38 -24.85 0.54
N ILE A 432 17.50 -23.88 -0.36
CA ILE A 432 17.25 -22.46 -0.05
C ILE A 432 15.79 -22.21 0.40
N GLY A 433 14.82 -22.83 -0.28
CA GLY A 433 13.39 -22.77 0.05
C GLY A 433 12.52 -23.56 -0.93
N ARG A 434 11.24 -23.73 -0.58
CA ARG A 434 10.19 -24.42 -1.34
C ARG A 434 8.86 -23.66 -1.27
N ASP A 435 7.99 -23.91 -2.24
CA ASP A 435 6.58 -23.50 -2.19
C ASP A 435 5.73 -24.47 -1.39
N GLY A 436 4.49 -24.06 -1.07
CA GLY A 436 3.51 -24.93 -0.42
C GLY A 436 3.93 -25.34 0.99
N VAL A 437 4.56 -24.41 1.73
CA VAL A 437 5.04 -24.68 3.09
C VAL A 437 3.85 -25.08 3.98
N VAL A 438 3.90 -26.28 4.55
CA VAL A 438 2.86 -26.76 5.48
C VAL A 438 3.25 -26.39 6.90
N VAL A 439 2.55 -25.42 7.49
CA VAL A 439 2.81 -24.91 8.84
C VAL A 439 1.55 -24.24 9.41
N PRO A 440 1.24 -24.41 10.71
CA PRO A 440 0.11 -23.72 11.33
C PRO A 440 0.41 -22.22 11.47
N MET A 441 -0.44 -21.38 10.89
CA MET A 441 -0.36 -19.92 11.06
C MET A 441 -0.67 -19.55 12.51
N ASN A 442 0.17 -18.68 13.08
CA ASN A 442 0.03 -18.23 14.46
C ASN A 442 0.38 -16.75 14.61
N SER A 443 0.06 -16.19 15.78
CA SER A 443 0.27 -14.76 16.05
C SER A 443 1.73 -14.31 15.99
N SER A 444 2.71 -15.19 16.25
CA SER A 444 4.13 -14.85 16.11
C SER A 444 4.49 -14.57 14.66
N MET A 445 3.99 -15.39 13.72
CA MET A 445 4.21 -15.18 12.29
C MET A 445 3.58 -13.86 11.79
N LEU A 446 2.42 -13.49 12.33
CA LEU A 446 1.81 -12.19 12.04
C LEU A 446 2.65 -11.03 12.58
N VAL A 447 3.19 -11.16 13.80
CA VAL A 447 4.09 -10.16 14.40
C VAL A 447 5.36 -10.01 13.57
N ASP A 448 6.00 -11.11 13.17
CA ASP A 448 7.20 -11.10 12.35
C ASP A 448 6.93 -10.43 10.99
N PHE A 449 5.79 -10.76 10.38
CA PHE A 449 5.37 -10.11 9.15
C PHE A 449 5.19 -8.59 9.30
N VAL A 450 4.51 -8.14 10.36
CA VAL A 450 4.29 -6.70 10.59
C VAL A 450 5.61 -6.00 10.92
N SER A 451 6.45 -6.59 11.76
CA SER A 451 7.76 -6.08 12.17
C SER A 451 8.66 -5.83 10.97
N LEU A 452 8.72 -6.80 10.05
CA LEU A 452 9.52 -6.73 8.83
C LEU A 452 8.94 -5.77 7.79
N ASN A 453 7.66 -5.43 7.87
CA ASN A 453 6.99 -4.51 6.96
C ASN A 453 6.77 -3.10 7.52
N LEU A 454 7.37 -2.78 8.67
CA LEU A 454 7.48 -1.40 9.13
C LEU A 454 8.28 -0.57 8.09
N GLY A 455 7.98 0.72 8.00
CA GLY A 455 8.66 1.64 7.07
C GLY A 455 10.17 1.70 7.28
N GLU A 456 10.91 2.09 6.25
CA GLU A 456 12.38 2.04 6.25
C GLU A 456 13.01 2.86 7.38
N ASN A 457 12.38 3.96 7.79
CA ASN A 457 12.83 4.74 8.94
C ASN A 457 12.84 3.91 10.24
N TYR A 458 11.88 2.99 10.43
CA TYR A 458 11.86 2.11 11.61
C TYR A 458 12.98 1.09 11.59
N LEU A 459 13.29 0.52 10.42
CA LEU A 459 14.38 -0.45 10.29
C LEU A 459 15.75 0.17 10.60
N ILE A 460 15.92 1.45 10.28
CA ILE A 460 17.13 2.21 10.61
C ILE A 460 17.16 2.61 12.09
N SER A 461 16.02 2.99 12.67
CA SER A 461 15.97 3.61 14.00
C SER A 461 15.85 2.62 15.16
N PHE A 462 15.41 1.39 14.90
CA PHE A 462 15.06 0.40 15.93
C PHE A 462 15.83 -0.89 15.77
N LYS A 463 16.12 -1.57 16.89
CA LYS A 463 16.60 -2.95 16.87
C LYS A 463 15.43 -3.92 16.60
N SER A 464 15.74 -5.15 16.22
CA SER A 464 14.72 -6.18 15.93
C SER A 464 13.72 -6.38 17.08
N ASN A 465 14.19 -6.45 18.33
CA ASN A 465 13.33 -6.58 19.50
C ASN A 465 12.36 -5.39 19.69
N ASP A 466 12.83 -4.16 19.44
CA ASP A 466 11.98 -2.97 19.53
C ASP A 466 10.90 -3.01 18.45
N ARG A 467 11.26 -3.39 17.21
CA ARG A 467 10.30 -3.53 16.10
C ARG A 467 9.27 -4.62 16.36
N THR A 468 9.66 -5.74 16.95
CA THR A 468 8.75 -6.79 17.41
C THR A 468 7.77 -6.25 18.45
N ASN A 469 8.23 -5.43 19.40
CA ASN A 469 7.35 -4.77 20.37
C ASN A 469 6.37 -3.79 19.69
N ILE A 470 6.85 -2.97 18.75
CA ILE A 470 6.01 -2.07 17.93
C ILE A 470 4.94 -2.86 17.20
N ALA A 471 5.32 -3.95 16.52
CA ALA A 471 4.40 -4.80 15.78
C ALA A 471 3.33 -5.41 16.70
N GLN A 472 3.72 -5.93 17.87
CA GLN A 472 2.78 -6.43 18.88
C GLN A 472 1.78 -5.35 19.30
N ARG A 473 2.25 -4.14 19.65
CA ARG A 473 1.38 -3.02 20.02
C ARG A 473 0.42 -2.65 18.91
N LEU A 474 0.91 -2.51 17.69
CA LEU A 474 0.08 -2.20 16.52
C LEU A 474 -1.01 -3.26 16.28
N ILE A 475 -0.67 -4.55 16.42
CA ILE A 475 -1.61 -5.65 16.19
C ILE A 475 -2.64 -5.74 17.32
N PHE A 476 -2.18 -5.84 18.57
CA PHE A 476 -3.03 -6.18 19.72
C PHE A 476 -3.79 -4.98 20.31
N SER A 477 -3.40 -3.74 19.98
CA SER A 477 -4.22 -2.56 20.28
C SER A 477 -5.43 -2.44 19.36
N GLN A 478 -5.32 -2.99 18.15
CA GLN A 478 -6.43 -3.08 17.20
C GLN A 478 -7.25 -4.35 17.48
N PHE A 479 -6.66 -5.53 17.32
CA PHE A 479 -7.43 -6.77 17.34
C PHE A 479 -7.28 -7.51 18.68
N SER A 480 -8.38 -8.07 19.20
CA SER A 480 -8.30 -8.97 20.35
C SER A 480 -7.52 -10.23 19.98
N LYS A 481 -6.86 -10.85 20.97
CA LYS A 481 -6.09 -12.08 20.76
C LYS A 481 -6.97 -13.21 20.23
N GLU A 482 -8.23 -13.27 20.66
CA GLU A 482 -9.22 -14.24 20.16
C GLU A 482 -9.49 -14.03 18.67
N HIS A 483 -9.80 -12.80 18.26
CA HIS A 483 -10.02 -12.45 16.86
C HIS A 483 -8.83 -12.86 16.00
N ILE A 484 -7.61 -12.49 16.39
CA ILE A 484 -6.40 -12.84 15.63
C ILE A 484 -6.27 -14.35 15.48
N ASN A 485 -6.39 -15.11 16.58
CA ASN A 485 -6.24 -16.55 16.53
C ASN A 485 -7.34 -17.24 15.72
N ASP A 486 -8.57 -16.74 15.77
CA ASP A 486 -9.69 -17.24 14.99
C ASP A 486 -9.48 -16.97 13.50
N SER A 487 -9.11 -15.74 13.12
CA SER A 487 -8.81 -15.40 11.72
C SER A 487 -7.65 -16.21 11.18
N LEU A 488 -6.55 -16.33 11.93
CA LEU A 488 -5.36 -17.07 11.51
C LEU A 488 -5.62 -18.58 11.32
N SER A 489 -6.61 -19.15 12.01
CA SER A 489 -7.00 -20.56 11.86
C SER A 489 -7.56 -20.92 10.48
N TYR A 490 -7.90 -19.92 9.67
CA TYR A 490 -8.39 -20.16 8.30
C TYR A 490 -7.28 -20.16 7.24
N PHE A 491 -6.03 -19.85 7.61
CA PHE A 491 -4.91 -19.76 6.67
C PHE A 491 -4.13 -21.07 6.56
N THR A 492 -3.54 -21.31 5.40
CA THR A 492 -2.50 -22.34 5.21
C THR A 492 -1.25 -21.68 4.65
N GLY A 493 -0.09 -22.33 4.78
CA GLY A 493 1.15 -21.71 4.30
C GLY A 493 1.18 -21.51 2.79
N ALA A 494 0.40 -22.28 2.02
CA ALA A 494 0.19 -22.03 0.60
C ALA A 494 -0.36 -20.61 0.33
N ASP A 495 -1.13 -19.99 1.23
CA ASP A 495 -1.63 -18.62 1.01
C ASP A 495 -0.49 -17.59 0.84
N PHE A 496 0.73 -17.94 1.25
CA PHE A 496 1.93 -17.10 1.17
C PHE A 496 2.92 -17.52 0.08
N ASP A 497 2.51 -18.41 -0.83
CA ASP A 497 3.27 -18.69 -2.05
C ASP A 497 3.47 -17.40 -2.85
N PHE A 498 4.67 -17.24 -3.41
CA PHE A 498 5.05 -15.97 -4.03
C PHE A 498 4.29 -15.72 -5.34
N PHE A 499 3.92 -14.46 -5.58
CA PHE A 499 3.33 -14.02 -6.84
C PHE A 499 4.28 -14.19 -8.04
N ALA A 500 5.58 -14.32 -7.75
CA ALA A 500 6.63 -14.63 -8.72
C ALA A 500 6.37 -15.89 -9.55
N PHE A 501 5.67 -16.89 -9.01
CA PHE A 501 5.25 -18.07 -9.77
C PHE A 501 3.92 -17.88 -10.50
N GLN A 502 3.03 -17.10 -9.89
CA GLN A 502 1.65 -16.94 -10.37
C GLN A 502 1.56 -16.06 -11.61
N LEU A 503 2.24 -14.90 -11.65
CA LEU A 503 2.17 -14.01 -12.81
C LEU A 503 2.70 -14.67 -14.10
N PRO A 504 3.87 -15.32 -14.12
CA PRO A 504 4.32 -16.01 -15.32
C PRO A 504 3.35 -17.12 -15.75
N SER A 505 2.78 -17.86 -14.80
CA SER A 505 1.77 -18.88 -15.10
C SER A 505 0.52 -18.29 -15.76
N LEU A 506 0.04 -17.12 -15.32
CA LEU A 506 -1.07 -16.42 -15.97
C LEU A 506 -0.73 -16.00 -17.40
N ILE A 507 0.46 -15.43 -17.63
CA ILE A 507 0.90 -14.98 -18.96
C ILE A 507 1.03 -16.15 -19.95
N ALA A 508 1.47 -17.31 -19.45
CA ALA A 508 1.65 -18.53 -20.23
C ALA A 508 0.36 -19.36 -20.40
N THR A 509 -0.78 -18.95 -19.83
CA THR A 509 -2.02 -19.74 -19.92
C THR A 509 -2.59 -19.68 -21.34
N GLU A 510 -2.72 -20.84 -21.97
CA GLU A 510 -3.27 -20.99 -23.32
C GLU A 510 -4.78 -20.68 -23.38
N GLY A 511 -5.26 -20.23 -24.54
CA GLY A 511 -6.68 -19.93 -24.76
C GLY A 511 -7.21 -18.68 -24.04
N LYS A 512 -6.33 -17.91 -23.39
CA LYS A 512 -6.67 -16.68 -22.67
C LYS A 512 -6.19 -15.44 -23.39
N THR A 513 -7.01 -14.40 -23.38
CA THR A 513 -6.63 -13.07 -23.82
C THR A 513 -5.58 -12.51 -22.87
N LYS A 514 -4.48 -12.04 -23.45
CA LYS A 514 -3.39 -11.41 -22.70
C LYS A 514 -3.80 -10.01 -22.25
N ALA A 515 -3.36 -9.62 -21.07
CA ALA A 515 -3.52 -8.25 -20.58
C ALA A 515 -2.72 -7.27 -21.44
N SER A 516 -3.03 -5.98 -21.36
CA SER A 516 -2.27 -4.98 -22.09
C SER A 516 -0.84 -4.86 -21.56
N ASP A 517 0.08 -4.48 -22.46
CA ASP A 517 1.46 -4.14 -22.10
C ASP A 517 1.53 -3.06 -21.01
N LYS A 518 0.53 -2.19 -20.91
CA LYS A 518 0.47 -1.14 -19.90
C LYS A 518 0.21 -1.72 -18.51
N ALA A 519 -0.77 -2.63 -18.38
CA ALA A 519 -1.05 -3.31 -17.13
C ALA A 519 0.13 -4.18 -16.70
N LEU A 520 0.68 -4.97 -17.63
CA LEU A 520 1.84 -5.83 -17.36
C LEU A 520 3.07 -5.02 -16.96
N GLU A 521 3.40 -3.93 -17.67
CA GLU A 521 4.51 -3.05 -17.30
C GLU A 521 4.37 -2.53 -15.86
N ARG A 522 3.15 -2.12 -15.47
CA ARG A 522 2.91 -1.60 -14.12
C ARG A 522 3.05 -2.69 -13.06
N ILE A 523 2.44 -3.86 -13.27
CA ILE A 523 2.52 -4.99 -12.32
C ILE A 523 3.98 -5.43 -12.15
N ILE A 524 4.71 -5.61 -13.26
CA ILE A 524 6.10 -6.08 -13.23
C ILE A 524 6.99 -5.09 -12.49
N ARG A 525 6.83 -3.78 -12.76
CA ARG A 525 7.61 -2.74 -12.07
C ARG A 525 7.26 -2.63 -10.58
N ASP A 526 5.98 -2.60 -10.23
CA ASP A 526 5.55 -2.50 -8.83
C ASP A 526 6.01 -3.74 -8.04
N TYR A 527 5.87 -4.94 -8.60
CA TYR A 527 6.31 -6.17 -7.94
C TYR A 527 7.84 -6.28 -7.86
N HIS A 528 8.57 -5.91 -8.92
CA HIS A 528 10.04 -5.78 -8.89
C HIS A 528 10.49 -4.89 -7.73
N ARG A 529 9.89 -3.69 -7.60
CA ARG A 529 10.19 -2.75 -6.51
C ARG A 529 9.90 -3.36 -5.14
N MET A 530 8.75 -4.04 -4.97
CA MET A 530 8.42 -4.70 -3.71
C MET A 530 9.42 -5.80 -3.34
N LEU A 531 9.94 -6.56 -4.31
CA LEU A 531 10.98 -7.56 -4.07
C LEU A 531 12.35 -6.92 -3.77
N VAL A 532 12.69 -5.79 -4.39
CA VAL A 532 13.88 -5.00 -4.02
C VAL A 532 13.76 -4.50 -2.57
N ILE A 533 12.62 -3.87 -2.23
CA ILE A 533 12.29 -3.42 -0.88
C ILE A 533 12.44 -4.60 0.10
N TYR A 534 11.81 -5.74 -0.19
CA TYR A 534 11.85 -6.88 0.73
C TYR A 534 13.28 -7.37 1.01
N ARG A 535 14.13 -7.49 -0.01
CA ARG A 535 15.55 -7.86 0.17
C ARG A 535 16.32 -6.82 0.98
N GLN A 536 16.06 -5.53 0.75
CA GLN A 536 16.69 -4.46 1.51
C GLN A 536 16.27 -4.50 2.99
N ARG A 537 14.98 -4.74 3.25
CA ARG A 537 14.46 -4.88 4.62
C ARG A 537 15.08 -6.07 5.35
N LEU A 538 15.26 -7.21 4.68
CA LEU A 538 15.98 -8.35 5.26
C LEU A 538 17.41 -7.98 5.64
N VAL A 539 18.15 -7.26 4.78
CA VAL A 539 19.52 -6.81 5.10
C VAL A 539 19.55 -5.82 6.26
N LEU A 540 18.60 -4.87 6.30
CA LEU A 540 18.50 -3.91 7.40
C LEU A 540 18.03 -4.55 8.71
N ASP A 541 17.31 -5.68 8.63
CA ASP A 541 16.81 -6.40 9.80
C ASP A 541 17.96 -7.01 10.61
N ASP A 542 18.97 -7.55 9.90
CA ASP A 542 20.17 -8.18 10.46
C ASP A 542 21.42 -7.89 9.61
N PRO A 543 21.99 -6.67 9.70
CA PRO A 543 23.14 -6.31 8.87
C PRO A 543 24.35 -7.23 9.09
N GLU A 544 24.58 -7.65 10.33
CA GLU A 544 25.74 -8.48 10.70
C GLU A 544 25.68 -9.82 9.97
N ALA A 545 24.57 -10.54 10.03
CA ALA A 545 24.42 -11.84 9.36
C ALA A 545 24.63 -11.79 7.83
N TYR A 546 24.39 -10.65 7.19
CA TYR A 546 24.61 -10.48 5.74
C TYR A 546 26.02 -9.98 5.38
N HIS A 547 26.83 -9.56 6.36
CA HIS A 547 28.26 -9.27 6.17
C HIS A 547 29.16 -10.44 6.56
N THR A 548 28.71 -11.33 7.46
CA THR A 548 29.46 -12.51 7.90
C THR A 548 29.56 -13.57 6.80
N ASP A 549 30.78 -14.06 6.54
CA ASP A 549 31.00 -15.19 5.65
C ASP A 549 30.74 -16.51 6.41
N PRO A 550 29.79 -17.36 5.97
CA PRO A 550 29.54 -18.64 6.64
C PRO A 550 30.75 -19.59 6.63
N PHE A 551 31.75 -19.39 5.76
CA PHE A 551 32.97 -20.18 5.77
C PHE A 551 33.93 -19.86 6.92
N ASP A 552 33.68 -18.79 7.67
CA ASP A 552 34.43 -18.44 8.88
C ASP A 552 33.96 -19.26 10.11
N LEU A 553 32.88 -20.04 9.97
CA LEU A 553 32.30 -20.88 11.02
C LEU A 553 32.51 -22.36 10.72
N ASP A 554 32.59 -23.18 11.77
CA ASP A 554 32.66 -24.64 11.62
C ASP A 554 31.38 -25.15 10.95
N PHE A 555 31.55 -25.91 9.86
CA PHE A 555 30.42 -26.48 9.11
C PHE A 555 29.50 -27.28 10.04
N MET A 556 28.19 -27.01 9.96
CA MET A 556 27.15 -27.63 10.81
C MET A 556 27.21 -27.29 12.30
N SER A 557 28.02 -26.32 12.72
CA SER A 557 27.82 -25.69 14.03
C SER A 557 26.44 -25.02 14.13
N PRO A 558 25.87 -24.86 15.34
CA PRO A 558 24.61 -24.12 15.52
C PRO A 558 24.68 -22.70 14.93
N GLU A 559 25.79 -22.01 15.13
CA GLU A 559 26.04 -20.66 14.62
C GLU A 559 26.06 -20.64 13.08
N TYR A 560 26.72 -21.62 12.46
CA TYR A 560 26.69 -21.81 11.01
C TYR A 560 25.26 -22.01 10.52
N CYS A 561 24.50 -22.90 11.17
CA CYS A 561 23.16 -23.23 10.75
C CYS A 561 22.22 -22.03 10.83
N ASP A 562 22.26 -21.28 11.94
CA ASP A 562 21.44 -20.09 12.15
C ASP A 562 21.79 -18.99 11.14
N LEU A 563 23.09 -18.77 10.89
CA LEU A 563 23.57 -17.84 9.86
C LEU A 563 23.05 -18.22 8.47
N ILE A 564 23.16 -19.49 8.07
CA ILE A 564 22.67 -19.98 6.78
C ILE A 564 21.15 -19.82 6.67
N ILE A 565 20.39 -20.13 7.72
CA ILE A 565 18.93 -19.94 7.75
C ILE A 565 18.57 -18.47 7.50
N VAL A 566 19.25 -17.54 8.15
CA VAL A 566 19.05 -16.09 7.96
C VAL A 566 19.45 -15.67 6.53
N GLN A 567 20.60 -16.11 6.03
CA GLN A 567 21.05 -15.78 4.69
C GLN A 567 20.14 -16.37 3.59
N HIS A 568 19.57 -17.55 3.82
CA HIS A 568 18.60 -18.18 2.93
C HIS A 568 17.33 -17.34 2.73
N LYS A 569 16.89 -16.56 3.74
CA LYS A 569 15.73 -15.66 3.59
C LYS A 569 15.91 -14.72 2.39
N ARG A 570 17.05 -14.04 2.29
CA ARG A 570 17.37 -13.12 1.19
C ARG A 570 17.69 -13.86 -0.11
N LYS A 571 18.45 -14.96 -0.05
CA LYS A 571 18.80 -15.76 -1.24
C LYS A 571 17.54 -16.30 -1.93
N PHE A 572 16.56 -16.77 -1.17
CA PHE A 572 15.28 -17.25 -1.71
C PHE A 572 14.55 -16.14 -2.46
N VAL A 573 14.38 -14.96 -1.85
CA VAL A 573 13.72 -13.82 -2.50
C VAL A 573 14.47 -13.38 -3.75
N GLN A 574 15.81 -13.39 -3.73
CA GLN A 574 16.63 -13.07 -4.90
C GLN A 574 16.43 -14.07 -6.03
N PHE A 575 16.44 -15.37 -5.73
CA PHE A 575 16.18 -16.42 -6.70
C PHE A 575 14.78 -16.27 -7.31
N MET A 576 13.78 -16.09 -6.47
CA MET A 576 12.39 -15.88 -6.87
C MET A 576 12.23 -14.67 -7.80
N HIS A 577 12.91 -13.57 -7.46
CA HIS A 577 12.90 -12.36 -8.28
C HIS A 577 13.54 -12.58 -9.66
N GLN A 578 14.69 -13.25 -9.70
CA GLN A 578 15.37 -13.52 -10.97
C GLN A 578 14.54 -14.46 -11.85
N GLN A 579 14.02 -15.54 -11.28
CA GLN A 579 13.15 -16.49 -12.00
C GLN A 579 11.93 -15.80 -12.57
N PHE A 580 11.24 -14.98 -11.77
CA PHE A 580 10.10 -14.18 -12.20
C PHE A 580 10.39 -13.36 -13.46
N LEU A 581 11.48 -12.60 -13.48
CA LEU A 581 11.82 -11.75 -14.62
C LEU A 581 12.25 -12.57 -15.84
N THR A 582 13.04 -13.63 -15.64
CA THR A 582 13.51 -14.51 -16.72
C THR A 582 12.35 -15.24 -17.39
N VAL A 583 11.46 -15.86 -16.61
CA VAL A 583 10.32 -16.60 -17.18
C VAL A 583 9.39 -15.67 -17.97
N ILE A 584 9.13 -14.45 -17.48
CA ILE A 584 8.33 -13.48 -18.25
C ILE A 584 9.07 -13.03 -19.51
N GLN A 585 10.37 -12.74 -19.41
CA GLN A 585 11.18 -12.36 -20.57
C GLN A 585 11.10 -13.40 -21.68
N ASP A 586 11.20 -14.69 -21.32
CA ASP A 586 11.32 -15.79 -22.27
C ASP A 586 9.96 -16.22 -22.84
N ASN A 587 8.86 -16.02 -22.11
CA ASN A 587 7.51 -16.43 -22.51
C ASN A 587 6.61 -15.28 -23.00
N SER A 588 7.04 -14.02 -22.87
CA SER A 588 6.26 -12.87 -23.33
C SER A 588 6.38 -12.69 -24.85
N PRO A 589 5.27 -12.59 -25.61
CA PRO A 589 5.31 -12.25 -27.03
C PRO A 589 5.53 -10.75 -27.26
N SER A 590 5.45 -9.91 -26.22
CA SER A 590 5.63 -8.47 -26.34
C SER A 590 7.10 -8.09 -26.17
N GLU A 591 7.70 -7.58 -27.24
CA GLU A 591 9.08 -7.06 -27.24
C GLU A 591 9.27 -5.96 -26.17
N LYS A 592 8.23 -5.15 -25.92
CA LYS A 592 8.26 -4.10 -24.91
C LYS A 592 8.41 -4.69 -23.50
N ILE A 593 7.66 -5.75 -23.19
CA ILE A 593 7.75 -6.45 -21.90
C ILE A 593 9.07 -7.20 -21.78
N THR A 594 9.51 -7.89 -22.84
CA THR A 594 10.83 -8.56 -22.87
C THR A 594 11.97 -7.58 -22.62
N ARG A 595 11.94 -6.40 -23.26
CA ARG A 595 12.92 -5.33 -23.04
C ARG A 595 12.88 -4.80 -21.60
N LEU A 596 11.69 -4.62 -21.04
CA LEU A 596 11.52 -4.22 -19.64
C LEU A 596 12.19 -5.21 -18.69
N CYS A 597 11.87 -6.50 -18.79
CA CYS A 597 12.45 -7.54 -17.95
C CYS A 597 13.98 -7.61 -18.09
N LYS A 598 14.51 -7.48 -19.31
CA LYS A 598 15.95 -7.43 -19.57
C LYS A 598 16.63 -6.23 -18.90
N ILE A 599 16.00 -5.06 -18.88
CA ILE A 599 16.51 -3.87 -18.18
C ILE A 599 16.53 -4.13 -16.67
N LEU A 600 15.41 -4.60 -16.11
CA LEU A 600 15.26 -4.86 -14.67
C LEU A 600 16.21 -5.97 -14.17
N LEU A 601 16.44 -7.02 -14.97
CA LEU A 601 17.43 -8.06 -14.66
C LEU A 601 18.84 -7.50 -14.54
N LYS A 602 19.22 -6.59 -15.45
CA LYS A 602 20.55 -5.94 -15.43
C LYS A 602 20.72 -4.98 -14.25
N SER A 603 19.65 -4.32 -13.81
CA SER A 603 19.67 -3.39 -12.68
C SER A 603 19.35 -4.04 -11.33
N MET A 604 18.93 -5.31 -11.29
CA MET A 604 18.42 -5.99 -10.09
C MET A 604 19.34 -5.90 -8.85
N ASN A 605 20.66 -5.91 -9.04
CA ASN A 605 21.65 -5.81 -7.95
C ASN A 605 22.11 -4.37 -7.67
N LYS A 606 21.75 -3.42 -8.54
CA LYS A 606 22.14 -2.00 -8.46
C LYS A 606 21.01 -1.12 -7.94
N GLU A 607 19.76 -1.58 -8.00
CA GLU A 607 18.63 -0.86 -7.46
C GLU A 607 18.60 -0.96 -5.94
N ALA A 608 18.64 0.21 -5.30
CA ALA A 608 18.37 0.40 -3.89
C ALA A 608 17.16 1.32 -3.76
N VAL A 609 16.29 1.01 -2.81
CA VAL A 609 15.19 1.92 -2.46
C VAL A 609 15.82 3.08 -1.71
N PRO A 610 15.49 4.34 -2.06
CA PRO A 610 16.04 5.47 -1.33
C PRO A 610 15.69 5.32 0.16
N LEU A 611 16.64 5.68 1.01
CA LEU A 611 16.40 5.73 2.44
C LEU A 611 15.96 7.14 2.83
N PRO A 612 15.26 7.31 3.97
CA PRO A 612 15.12 8.62 4.60
C PRO A 612 16.46 9.37 4.61
N GLN A 613 16.46 10.66 4.25
CA GLN A 613 17.69 11.46 4.18
C GLN A 613 17.95 12.18 5.50
N PHE A 614 19.19 12.16 5.98
CA PHE A 614 19.61 12.96 7.12
C PHE A 614 19.73 14.44 6.73
N ILE A 615 19.53 15.35 7.69
CA ILE A 615 19.94 16.74 7.50
C ILE A 615 21.47 16.74 7.48
N PRO A 616 22.14 17.28 6.44
CA PRO A 616 23.58 17.25 6.35
C PRO A 616 24.27 17.88 7.56
N ASP A 617 25.36 17.26 8.01
CA ASP A 617 26.05 17.64 9.25
C ASP A 617 26.54 19.09 9.27
N TYR A 618 26.73 19.75 8.12
CA TYR A 618 27.13 21.16 8.04
C TYR A 618 25.99 22.17 8.25
N ILE A 619 24.74 21.72 8.26
CA ILE A 619 23.57 22.54 8.64
C ILE A 619 23.40 22.40 10.15
N GLU A 620 23.39 23.54 10.85
CA GLU A 620 23.10 23.57 12.29
C GLU A 620 21.63 23.21 12.52
N SER A 621 21.39 22.07 13.16
CA SER A 621 20.06 21.50 13.33
C SER A 621 19.97 20.67 14.62
N TRP A 622 18.74 20.29 14.96
CA TRP A 622 18.44 19.39 16.07
C TRP A 622 19.20 18.05 16.02
N MET A 623 19.67 17.62 14.84
CA MET A 623 20.46 16.38 14.71
C MET A 623 21.82 16.45 15.42
N ARG A 624 22.28 17.63 15.84
CA ARG A 624 23.49 17.79 16.65
C ARG A 624 23.21 17.82 18.15
N ASP A 625 21.95 17.85 18.54
CA ASP A 625 21.53 17.89 19.94
C ASP A 625 21.23 16.47 20.44
N ASP A 626 22.05 16.03 21.40
CA ASP A 626 21.98 14.70 22.01
C ASP A 626 20.59 14.40 22.60
N ALA A 627 19.83 15.42 23.04
CA ALA A 627 18.49 15.26 23.57
C ALA A 627 17.51 14.65 22.53
N TYR A 628 17.73 14.90 21.24
CA TYR A 628 16.92 14.35 20.16
C TYR A 628 17.52 13.08 19.54
N VAL A 629 18.85 12.97 19.50
CA VAL A 629 19.55 11.83 18.85
C VAL A 629 19.60 10.59 19.74
N ARG A 630 19.63 10.77 21.07
CA ARG A 630 19.79 9.68 22.05
C ARG A 630 18.76 9.80 23.18
N PRO A 631 17.45 9.71 22.89
CA PRO A 631 16.46 9.72 23.96
C PRO A 631 16.73 8.58 24.94
N GLU A 632 16.85 8.89 26.24
CA GLU A 632 17.17 7.91 27.30
C GLU A 632 16.18 6.74 27.35
N LYS A 633 14.94 6.95 26.88
CA LYS A 633 13.92 5.92 26.72
C LYS A 633 12.97 6.28 25.59
N LEU A 634 12.69 5.32 24.70
CA LEU A 634 11.71 5.51 23.66
C LEU A 634 10.29 5.39 24.23
N ASP A 635 9.43 6.38 23.96
CA ASP A 635 8.01 6.25 24.27
C ASP A 635 7.32 5.34 23.26
N MET A 636 7.03 4.11 23.68
CA MET A 636 6.36 3.11 22.85
C MET A 636 4.84 3.27 22.85
N SER A 637 4.27 4.11 23.71
CA SER A 637 2.81 4.31 23.81
C SER A 637 2.23 5.00 22.57
N ILE A 638 3.06 5.71 21.79
CA ILE A 638 2.69 6.32 20.51
C ILE A 638 2.23 5.30 19.45
N PHE A 639 2.50 4.01 19.67
CA PHE A 639 2.08 2.91 18.81
C PHE A 639 0.84 2.18 19.29
N ASP A 640 0.38 2.49 20.52
CA ASP A 640 -0.87 1.96 21.03
C ASP A 640 -2.01 2.68 20.32
N ARG A 641 -2.86 1.92 19.64
CA ARG A 641 -4.02 2.48 18.95
C ARG A 641 -5.25 2.33 19.79
N THR A 642 -6.06 3.39 19.85
CA THR A 642 -7.43 3.22 20.28
C THR A 642 -8.25 2.79 19.06
N PRO A 643 -9.06 1.72 19.11
CA PRO A 643 -9.90 1.34 17.99
C PRO A 643 -10.71 2.55 17.51
N THR A 644 -10.48 2.99 16.27
CA THR A 644 -10.96 4.28 15.75
C THR A 644 -12.48 4.40 15.70
N PHE A 645 -13.22 3.28 15.76
CA PHE A 645 -14.68 3.24 15.88
C PHE A 645 -15.19 3.53 17.30
N LEU A 646 -14.34 3.43 18.33
CA LEU A 646 -14.71 3.77 19.72
C LEU A 646 -14.59 5.28 20.03
N ASN A 647 -13.77 6.01 19.27
CA ASN A 647 -13.40 7.40 19.57
C ASN A 647 -13.96 8.44 18.59
N ARG A 648 -14.83 8.08 17.64
CA ARG A 648 -15.44 9.12 16.79
C ARG A 648 -16.50 9.87 17.61
N PRO A 649 -16.35 11.19 17.85
CA PRO A 649 -17.44 11.98 18.37
C PRO A 649 -18.60 11.83 17.38
N MET A 650 -19.79 11.50 17.88
CA MET A 650 -21.01 11.77 17.14
C MET A 650 -21.04 13.28 16.93
N THR A 651 -20.62 13.76 15.75
CA THR A 651 -20.92 15.14 15.36
C THR A 651 -22.43 15.22 15.23
N SER A 652 -23.06 15.75 16.27
CA SER A 652 -24.46 16.16 16.26
C SER A 652 -24.65 17.21 15.17
N SER A 653 -25.65 16.94 14.31
CA SER A 653 -26.33 17.85 13.37
C SER A 653 -25.52 18.48 12.25
#